data_AF-A0A437QIG3-F1
#
_entry.id   AF-A0A437QIG3-F1
#
_cell.length_a   1.000
_cell.length_b   1.000
_cell.length_c   1.000
_cell.angle_alpha   90.00
_cell.angle_beta   90.00
_cell.angle_gamma   90.00
#
_symmetry.space_group_name_H-M   'P 1'
#
loop_
_entity.id
_entity.type
_entity.pdbx_description
1 polymer ?
#
loop_
_entity_poly.entity_id
_entity_poly.type
_entity_poly.pdbx_seq_one_letter_code
_entity_poly.pdbx_strand_id
1 'polypeptide(L)'
;MNELQPKDQQALTTLLTQLDKSAKANKADKFSPTGHESFLEQPAVALHLIAVLLTSSGLLNEQQQEHRGMLLQYSLKMCLTNDELSAAAIAEFQQMIEQQLRQYLHTQLKPDFPVLRALINILFRAEILISDALLAQINQAEYPQPGDSAEFSEEVLHHLLADIAAECQDASLYELTDFLFEQFSQLPPEVAPMIAMMMLQATDEKLRSSATLFLLHPHPLFRKAMLDALPSLAQKKLLRSTDLQRLVWLRNWLQQDAHPTLDRCIKLLQRQQLPAAPVAEKVTITAVTATPMDNSGAMMLIVELKQDRHFLLFSFMLKQGDGIKDAFITPPLTRKNLNEMKSNIQGEMPVVAIDHEVMVALLEHFLLTSREQHRLPLALFLFRELTADVWGVPHAITEAQVRSALIGQKNRKNKLALIEFLAGWAKPSNQSKQDLATFINTQMEPMREVWRERFLVTALVFAKTANDMQQLFQAAMDIAVGLPLIGIDAIKEIAIHSLGQLHQADDLLQQLLAINGLDIDDLKQDMAAELDDLSDIFDLGLPELDPTKRIKRAVYQLKIQLKGSKPVISRTLQVMNTVSLESLHEILQIALGWEMEHSYEFKNAELSFVPPWFEFADGSFYSSYGQLRDLLKNQGDKMTYVYDFGDWWEHQITLEKVLPAGRSNTPTQLLKAKGECPPEDIGGIAFYNHIRAVLTDPTHQDHKKFCRKYKIKSGTWDADFVDIEEINQWLQSE
;
A
#
# COMPACT_ATOMS: atom_id res chain seq x y z
N MET A 1 -20.28 10.09 -28.30
CA MET A 1 -19.27 9.03 -28.50
C MET A 1 -19.51 8.17 -29.76
N ASN A 2 -20.67 8.23 -30.44
CA ASN A 2 -20.97 7.34 -31.57
C ASN A 2 -20.40 7.73 -32.95
N GLU A 3 -19.94 8.97 -33.15
CA GLU A 3 -19.49 9.42 -34.48
C GLU A 3 -17.96 9.58 -34.51
N LEU A 4 -17.31 8.79 -35.37
CA LEU A 4 -15.90 9.01 -35.73
C LEU A 4 -15.80 10.23 -36.64
N GLN A 5 -14.85 11.12 -36.36
CA GLN A 5 -14.57 12.23 -37.28
C GLN A 5 -14.09 11.70 -38.64
N PRO A 6 -14.33 12.42 -39.75
CA PRO A 6 -13.93 11.94 -41.08
C PRO A 6 -12.44 11.57 -41.20
N LYS A 7 -11.56 12.31 -40.51
CA LYS A 7 -10.11 12.01 -40.48
C LYS A 7 -9.83 10.64 -39.84
N ASP A 8 -10.57 10.31 -38.77
CA ASP A 8 -10.38 9.13 -37.95
C ASP A 8 -11.01 7.90 -38.64
N GLN A 9 -12.11 8.10 -39.40
CA GLN A 9 -12.63 7.08 -40.32
C GLN A 9 -11.62 6.71 -41.41
N GLN A 10 -10.94 7.71 -41.99
CA GLN A 10 -9.92 7.48 -43.01
C GLN A 10 -8.69 6.76 -42.42
N ALA A 11 -8.27 7.13 -41.20
CA ALA A 11 -7.21 6.44 -40.48
C ALA A 11 -7.58 4.97 -40.20
N LEU A 12 -8.78 4.71 -39.68
CA LEU A 12 -9.28 3.36 -39.44
C LEU A 12 -9.28 2.50 -40.71
N THR A 13 -9.79 3.06 -41.81
CA THR A 13 -9.86 2.38 -43.11
C THR A 13 -8.46 2.02 -43.62
N THR A 14 -7.51 2.94 -43.47
CA THR A 14 -6.11 2.72 -43.85
C THR A 14 -5.50 1.59 -43.03
N LEU A 15 -5.73 1.60 -41.71
CA LEU A 15 -5.20 0.63 -40.77
C LEU A 15 -5.77 -0.77 -41.02
N LEU A 16 -7.09 -0.90 -41.22
CA LEU A 16 -7.73 -2.16 -41.63
C LEU A 16 -7.20 -2.67 -42.97
N THR A 17 -6.94 -1.79 -43.94
CA THR A 17 -6.36 -2.18 -45.23
C THR A 17 -4.92 -2.71 -45.09
N GLN A 18 -4.15 -2.16 -44.16
CA GLN A 18 -2.79 -2.66 -43.85
C GLN A 18 -2.84 -4.03 -43.17
N LEU A 19 -3.75 -4.23 -42.21
CA LEU A 19 -4.03 -5.52 -41.58
C LEU A 19 -4.45 -6.60 -42.59
N ASP A 20 -5.34 -6.25 -43.52
CA ASP A 20 -5.77 -7.21 -44.56
C ASP A 20 -4.61 -7.60 -45.49
N LYS A 21 -3.67 -6.68 -45.75
CA LYS A 21 -2.45 -6.98 -46.52
C LYS A 21 -1.47 -7.87 -45.74
N SER A 22 -1.36 -7.69 -44.42
CA SER A 22 -0.49 -8.54 -43.58
C SER A 22 -1.02 -9.97 -43.45
N ALA A 23 -2.35 -10.13 -43.31
CA ALA A 23 -3.04 -11.42 -43.30
C ALA A 23 -2.72 -12.21 -44.59
N LYS A 24 -2.91 -11.59 -45.76
CA LYS A 24 -2.62 -12.24 -47.06
C LYS A 24 -1.16 -12.64 -47.25
N ALA A 25 -0.22 -11.98 -46.57
CA ALA A 25 1.19 -12.26 -46.67
C ALA A 25 1.68 -13.36 -45.71
N ASN A 26 0.79 -13.91 -44.85
CA ASN A 26 1.13 -14.80 -43.75
C ASN A 26 2.26 -14.24 -42.85
N LYS A 27 2.26 -12.91 -42.66
CA LYS A 27 3.22 -12.16 -41.86
C LYS A 27 2.50 -11.51 -40.67
N ALA A 28 1.81 -12.31 -39.87
CA ALA A 28 1.11 -11.83 -38.66
C ALA A 28 2.04 -11.02 -37.75
N ASP A 29 3.29 -11.47 -37.59
CA ASP A 29 4.35 -10.83 -36.78
C ASP A 29 4.80 -9.43 -37.23
N LYS A 30 4.27 -8.88 -38.34
CA LYS A 30 4.71 -7.57 -38.88
C LYS A 30 3.72 -6.43 -38.68
N PHE A 31 2.50 -6.70 -38.25
CA PHE A 31 1.57 -5.61 -37.96
C PHE A 31 1.75 -5.19 -36.49
N SER A 32 2.23 -3.97 -36.28
CA SER A 32 2.34 -3.36 -34.96
C SER A 32 1.38 -2.17 -34.89
N PRO A 33 0.51 -2.09 -33.86
CA PRO A 33 -0.35 -0.93 -33.63
C PRO A 33 0.45 0.31 -33.16
N THR A 34 1.76 0.17 -32.96
CA THR A 34 2.66 1.26 -32.53
C THR A 34 2.55 2.47 -33.46
N GLY A 35 2.33 3.66 -32.89
CA GLY A 35 2.12 4.92 -33.60
C GLY A 35 0.65 5.28 -33.86
N HIS A 36 -0.29 4.42 -33.45
CA HIS A 36 -1.73 4.65 -33.53
C HIS A 36 -2.44 4.68 -32.17
N GLU A 37 -1.70 4.78 -31.07
CA GLU A 37 -2.20 4.66 -29.69
C GLU A 37 -3.27 5.71 -29.39
N SER A 38 -2.99 6.98 -29.68
CA SER A 38 -3.93 8.10 -29.45
C SER A 38 -5.22 8.04 -30.30
N PHE A 39 -5.17 7.27 -31.38
CA PHE A 39 -6.33 6.97 -32.19
C PHE A 39 -7.09 5.78 -31.58
N LEU A 40 -6.41 4.70 -31.22
CA LEU A 40 -7.00 3.45 -30.71
C LEU A 40 -7.53 3.55 -29.27
N GLU A 41 -7.11 4.56 -28.50
CA GLU A 41 -7.64 4.85 -27.16
C GLU A 41 -9.02 5.53 -27.15
N GLN A 42 -9.55 5.89 -28.33
CA GLN A 42 -10.85 6.56 -28.46
C GLN A 42 -11.99 5.53 -28.47
N PRO A 43 -12.98 5.63 -27.55
CA PRO A 43 -14.11 4.70 -27.50
C PRO A 43 -14.90 4.59 -28.81
N ALA A 44 -14.97 5.69 -29.57
CA ALA A 44 -15.62 5.70 -30.88
C ALA A 44 -14.96 4.72 -31.88
N VAL A 45 -13.63 4.57 -31.82
CA VAL A 45 -12.89 3.63 -32.68
C VAL A 45 -13.25 2.18 -32.35
N ALA A 46 -13.26 1.83 -31.06
CA ALA A 46 -13.66 0.49 -30.61
C ALA A 46 -15.11 0.15 -31.03
N LEU A 47 -16.07 1.08 -30.86
CA LEU A 47 -17.45 0.89 -31.31
C LEU A 47 -17.54 0.69 -32.84
N HIS A 48 -16.73 1.41 -33.61
CA HIS A 48 -16.70 1.20 -35.06
C HIS A 48 -16.02 -0.12 -35.46
N LEU A 49 -14.99 -0.56 -34.74
CA LEU A 49 -14.40 -1.88 -34.96
C LEU A 49 -15.40 -3.01 -34.68
N ILE A 50 -16.21 -2.88 -33.63
CA ILE A 50 -17.36 -3.77 -33.37
C ILE A 50 -18.34 -3.74 -34.54
N ALA A 51 -18.72 -2.54 -35.02
CA ALA A 51 -19.62 -2.40 -36.17
C ALA A 51 -19.05 -3.08 -37.42
N VAL A 52 -17.76 -2.90 -37.69
CA VAL A 52 -17.06 -3.50 -38.83
C VAL A 52 -17.12 -5.01 -38.73
N LEU A 53 -16.82 -5.60 -37.58
CA LEU A 53 -16.87 -7.05 -37.39
C LEU A 53 -18.29 -7.59 -37.60
N LEU A 54 -19.29 -6.98 -36.97
CA LEU A 54 -20.70 -7.39 -37.09
C LEU A 54 -21.24 -7.30 -38.53
N THR A 55 -20.81 -6.30 -39.30
CA THR A 55 -21.26 -6.07 -40.68
C THR A 55 -20.43 -6.83 -41.73
N SER A 56 -19.34 -7.46 -41.32
CA SER A 56 -18.43 -8.20 -42.22
C SER A 56 -18.73 -9.70 -42.32
N SER A 57 -19.91 -10.14 -41.87
CA SER A 57 -20.37 -11.53 -41.96
C SER A 57 -20.21 -12.09 -43.38
N GLY A 58 -19.49 -13.22 -43.50
CA GLY A 58 -19.22 -13.89 -44.78
C GLY A 58 -18.31 -13.14 -45.78
N LEU A 59 -17.84 -11.94 -45.45
CA LEU A 59 -16.97 -11.12 -46.32
C LEU A 59 -15.48 -11.27 -45.97
N LEU A 60 -15.17 -11.60 -44.73
CA LEU A 60 -13.81 -11.81 -44.23
C LEU A 60 -13.50 -13.29 -44.13
N ASN A 61 -12.27 -13.65 -44.45
CA ASN A 61 -11.77 -14.97 -44.07
C ASN A 61 -11.40 -15.02 -42.58
N GLU A 62 -11.17 -16.23 -42.07
CA GLU A 62 -10.86 -16.50 -40.66
C GLU A 62 -9.67 -15.66 -40.15
N GLN A 63 -8.56 -15.61 -40.90
CA GLN A 63 -7.37 -14.86 -40.54
C GLN A 63 -7.61 -13.34 -40.47
N GLN A 64 -8.45 -12.80 -41.36
CA GLN A 64 -8.83 -11.39 -41.34
C GLN A 64 -9.74 -11.06 -40.15
N GLN A 65 -10.66 -11.97 -39.81
CA GLN A 65 -11.51 -11.81 -38.62
C GLN A 65 -10.65 -11.83 -37.36
N GLU A 66 -9.71 -12.78 -37.26
CA GLU A 66 -8.79 -12.91 -36.13
C GLU A 66 -7.94 -11.64 -35.94
N HIS A 67 -7.27 -11.18 -36.99
CA HIS A 67 -6.43 -9.98 -36.96
C HIS A 67 -7.21 -8.71 -36.56
N ARG A 68 -8.44 -8.55 -37.07
CA ARG A 68 -9.31 -7.43 -36.69
C ARG A 68 -9.82 -7.57 -35.25
N GLY A 69 -10.05 -8.80 -34.79
CA GLY A 69 -10.36 -9.12 -33.40
C GLY A 69 -9.24 -8.72 -32.45
N MET A 70 -7.98 -9.02 -32.80
CA MET A 70 -6.80 -8.58 -32.02
C MET A 70 -6.72 -7.05 -31.92
N LEU A 71 -6.96 -6.34 -33.04
CA LEU A 71 -6.99 -4.89 -33.04
C LEU A 71 -8.11 -4.32 -32.15
N LEU A 72 -9.31 -4.91 -32.22
CA LEU A 72 -10.42 -4.53 -31.36
C LEU A 72 -10.05 -4.76 -29.89
N GLN A 73 -9.52 -5.94 -29.54
CA GLN A 73 -9.09 -6.24 -28.17
C GLN A 73 -8.08 -5.20 -27.67
N TYR A 74 -7.10 -4.85 -28.48
CA TYR A 74 -6.10 -3.82 -28.15
C TYR A 74 -6.76 -2.46 -27.93
N SER A 75 -7.64 -2.01 -28.83
CA SER A 75 -8.37 -0.75 -28.71
C SER A 75 -9.25 -0.71 -27.46
N LEU A 76 -9.96 -1.79 -27.15
CA LEU A 76 -10.77 -1.92 -25.92
C LEU A 76 -9.90 -1.78 -24.67
N LYS A 77 -8.76 -2.50 -24.61
CA LYS A 77 -7.83 -2.39 -23.48
C LYS A 77 -7.31 -0.97 -23.32
N MET A 78 -6.90 -0.30 -24.40
CA MET A 78 -6.45 1.09 -24.37
C MET A 78 -7.54 2.04 -23.85
N CYS A 79 -8.79 1.87 -24.30
CA CYS A 79 -9.92 2.65 -23.79
C CYS A 79 -10.11 2.45 -22.27
N LEU A 80 -10.05 1.21 -21.78
CA LEU A 80 -10.26 0.88 -20.36
C LEU A 80 -9.09 1.24 -19.45
N THR A 81 -7.93 1.52 -20.03
CA THR A 81 -6.74 2.03 -19.33
C THR A 81 -6.52 3.52 -19.56
N ASN A 82 -7.41 4.23 -20.26
CA ASN A 82 -7.25 5.65 -20.54
C ASN A 82 -7.59 6.50 -19.31
N ASP A 83 -6.58 7.18 -18.78
CA ASP A 83 -6.62 8.05 -17.60
C ASP A 83 -7.51 9.29 -17.74
N GLU A 84 -7.89 9.67 -18.96
CA GLU A 84 -8.81 10.77 -19.24
C GLU A 84 -10.27 10.36 -19.14
N LEU A 85 -10.57 9.06 -19.20
CA LEU A 85 -11.93 8.53 -19.08
C LEU A 85 -12.28 8.31 -17.61
N SER A 86 -13.29 9.04 -17.13
CA SER A 86 -13.87 8.80 -15.81
C SER A 86 -14.52 7.41 -15.72
N ALA A 87 -14.66 6.87 -14.51
CA ALA A 87 -15.38 5.60 -14.29
C ALA A 87 -16.82 5.64 -14.85
N ALA A 88 -17.48 6.80 -14.81
CA ALA A 88 -18.80 6.99 -15.41
C ALA A 88 -18.75 6.90 -16.95
N ALA A 89 -17.73 7.47 -17.58
CA ALA A 89 -17.53 7.38 -19.03
C ALA A 89 -17.19 5.94 -19.48
N ILE A 90 -16.43 5.19 -18.68
CA ILE A 90 -16.17 3.77 -18.92
C ILE A 90 -17.47 2.96 -18.82
N ALA A 91 -18.30 3.22 -17.80
CA ALA A 91 -19.60 2.56 -17.66
C ALA A 91 -20.55 2.91 -18.82
N GLU A 92 -20.59 4.17 -19.25
CA GLU A 92 -21.34 4.59 -20.44
C GLU A 92 -20.84 3.88 -21.69
N PHE A 93 -19.52 3.81 -21.89
CA PHE A 93 -18.91 3.09 -23.00
C PHE A 93 -19.29 1.61 -23.04
N GLN A 94 -19.25 0.91 -21.90
CA GLN A 94 -19.69 -0.49 -21.79
C GLN A 94 -21.19 -0.64 -22.12
N GLN A 95 -22.04 0.28 -21.66
CA GLN A 95 -23.45 0.31 -22.03
C GLN A 95 -23.67 0.52 -23.53
N MET A 96 -22.86 1.38 -24.16
CA MET A 96 -22.93 1.60 -25.60
C MET A 96 -22.55 0.36 -26.41
N ILE A 97 -21.55 -0.41 -25.96
CA ILE A 97 -21.19 -1.70 -26.55
C ILE A 97 -22.40 -2.65 -26.50
N GLU A 98 -23.02 -2.80 -25.33
CA GLU A 98 -24.22 -3.64 -25.20
C GLU A 98 -25.37 -3.15 -26.08
N GLN A 99 -25.60 -1.84 -26.13
CA GLN A 99 -26.65 -1.26 -26.97
C GLN A 99 -26.42 -1.57 -28.44
N GLN A 100 -25.18 -1.51 -28.91
CA GLN A 100 -24.81 -1.83 -30.28
C GLN A 100 -25.05 -3.32 -30.61
N LEU A 101 -24.68 -4.22 -29.70
CA LEU A 101 -24.95 -5.66 -29.85
C LEU A 101 -26.46 -5.95 -29.85
N ARG A 102 -27.24 -5.34 -28.95
CA ARG A 102 -28.72 -5.42 -28.94
C ARG A 102 -29.31 -4.91 -30.25
N GLN A 103 -28.83 -3.77 -30.74
CA GLN A 103 -29.30 -3.20 -32.00
C GLN A 103 -29.02 -4.14 -33.17
N TYR A 104 -27.83 -4.73 -33.25
CA TYR A 104 -27.52 -5.73 -34.26
C TYR A 104 -28.47 -6.93 -34.20
N LEU A 105 -28.68 -7.47 -33.00
CA LEU A 105 -29.57 -8.61 -32.77
C LEU A 105 -31.01 -8.35 -33.22
N HIS A 106 -31.53 -7.14 -32.95
CA HIS A 106 -32.88 -6.76 -33.33
C HIS A 106 -33.06 -6.36 -34.80
N THR A 107 -32.01 -5.87 -35.45
CA THR A 107 -32.09 -5.35 -36.83
C THR A 107 -31.77 -6.39 -37.89
N GLN A 108 -30.96 -7.40 -37.56
CA GLN A 108 -30.59 -8.45 -38.50
C GLN A 108 -31.63 -9.57 -38.55
N LEU A 109 -32.06 -9.92 -39.77
CA LEU A 109 -33.05 -10.99 -39.97
C LEU A 109 -32.46 -12.38 -39.65
N LYS A 110 -31.16 -12.54 -39.86
CA LYS A 110 -30.38 -13.73 -39.49
C LYS A 110 -29.00 -13.27 -38.98
N PRO A 111 -28.84 -13.05 -37.67
CA PRO A 111 -27.57 -12.66 -37.07
C PRO A 111 -26.46 -13.68 -37.38
N ASP A 112 -25.23 -13.21 -37.56
CA ASP A 112 -24.04 -14.06 -37.61
C ASP A 112 -23.58 -14.38 -36.19
N PHE A 113 -24.10 -15.48 -35.65
CA PHE A 113 -23.80 -15.87 -34.28
C PHE A 113 -22.34 -16.27 -34.04
N PRO A 114 -21.62 -16.97 -34.94
CA PRO A 114 -20.18 -17.17 -34.79
C PRO A 114 -19.40 -15.86 -34.58
N VAL A 115 -19.72 -14.80 -35.33
CA VAL A 115 -19.10 -13.48 -35.13
C VAL A 115 -19.50 -12.85 -33.80
N LEU A 116 -20.78 -12.96 -33.40
CA LEU A 116 -21.24 -12.48 -32.08
C LEU A 116 -20.52 -13.18 -30.93
N ARG A 117 -20.37 -14.51 -31.01
CA ARG A 117 -19.65 -15.34 -30.02
C ARG A 117 -18.17 -14.97 -29.93
N ALA A 118 -17.51 -14.79 -31.07
CA ALA A 118 -16.13 -14.30 -31.12
C ALA A 118 -15.99 -12.90 -30.50
N LEU A 119 -16.96 -12.00 -30.73
CA LEU A 119 -16.98 -10.68 -30.08
C LEU A 119 -17.15 -10.77 -28.57
N ILE A 120 -18.00 -11.67 -28.06
CA ILE A 120 -18.15 -11.91 -26.62
C ILE A 120 -16.80 -12.32 -26.03
N ASN A 121 -16.04 -13.21 -26.69
CA ASN A 121 -14.70 -13.60 -26.23
C ASN A 121 -13.71 -12.44 -26.26
N ILE A 122 -13.71 -11.63 -27.31
CA ILE A 122 -12.85 -10.44 -27.41
C ILE A 122 -13.15 -9.46 -26.28
N LEU A 123 -14.43 -9.24 -25.99
CA LEU A 123 -14.88 -8.39 -24.89
C LEU A 123 -14.48 -8.97 -23.53
N PHE A 124 -14.67 -10.27 -23.32
CA PHE A 124 -14.25 -10.98 -22.11
C PHE A 124 -12.74 -10.89 -21.88
N ARG A 125 -11.92 -11.11 -22.92
CA ARG A 125 -10.46 -10.95 -22.88
C ARG A 125 -10.01 -9.49 -22.69
N ALA A 126 -10.89 -8.53 -22.96
CA ALA A 126 -10.72 -7.12 -22.63
C ALA A 126 -11.35 -6.74 -21.29
N GLU A 127 -11.75 -7.71 -20.46
CA GLU A 127 -12.38 -7.53 -19.14
C GLU A 127 -13.75 -6.82 -19.18
N ILE A 128 -14.43 -6.87 -20.33
CA ILE A 128 -15.80 -6.37 -20.49
C ILE A 128 -16.74 -7.57 -20.42
N LEU A 129 -17.41 -7.72 -19.27
CA LEU A 129 -18.48 -8.69 -19.11
C LEU A 129 -19.78 -8.11 -19.68
N ILE A 130 -20.42 -8.89 -20.56
CA ILE A 130 -21.76 -8.57 -21.06
C ILE A 130 -22.80 -8.98 -20.01
N SER A 131 -23.86 -8.18 -19.85
CA SER A 131 -24.95 -8.49 -18.95
C SER A 131 -25.66 -9.81 -19.27
N ASP A 132 -26.07 -10.51 -18.22
CA ASP A 132 -26.88 -11.74 -18.29
C ASP A 132 -28.12 -11.54 -19.18
N ALA A 133 -28.74 -10.36 -19.11
CA ALA A 133 -29.89 -10.01 -19.92
C ALA A 133 -29.59 -9.94 -21.42
N LEU A 134 -28.43 -9.44 -21.83
CA LEU A 134 -28.02 -9.47 -23.25
C LEU A 134 -27.66 -10.89 -23.67
N LEU A 135 -26.91 -11.61 -22.84
CA LEU A 135 -26.51 -12.97 -23.15
C LEU A 135 -27.72 -13.89 -23.33
N ALA A 136 -28.74 -13.76 -22.47
CA ALA A 136 -30.01 -14.47 -22.60
C ALA A 136 -30.76 -14.12 -23.91
N GLN A 137 -30.73 -12.85 -24.34
CA GLN A 137 -31.33 -12.43 -25.62
C GLN A 137 -30.61 -13.06 -26.83
N ILE A 138 -29.27 -13.07 -26.81
CA ILE A 138 -28.46 -13.70 -27.86
C ILE A 138 -28.79 -15.19 -27.92
N ASN A 139 -28.79 -15.87 -26.77
CA ASN A 139 -29.14 -17.29 -26.69
C ASN A 139 -30.56 -17.58 -27.19
N GLN A 140 -31.54 -16.75 -26.83
CA GLN A 140 -32.92 -16.92 -27.30
C GLN A 140 -33.06 -16.69 -28.81
N ALA A 141 -32.30 -15.76 -29.37
CA ALA A 141 -32.32 -15.48 -30.80
C ALA A 141 -31.63 -16.59 -31.61
N GLU A 142 -30.57 -17.18 -31.07
CA GLU A 142 -29.85 -18.30 -31.70
C GLU A 142 -30.65 -19.62 -31.57
N TYR A 143 -31.28 -19.83 -30.41
CA TYR A 143 -32.05 -21.03 -30.04
C TYR A 143 -33.48 -20.71 -29.57
N PRO A 144 -34.43 -20.43 -30.50
CA PRO A 144 -35.74 -19.86 -30.18
C PRO A 144 -36.80 -20.82 -29.59
N GLN A 145 -36.59 -22.14 -29.54
CA GLN A 145 -37.56 -23.09 -28.98
C GLN A 145 -37.10 -23.62 -27.61
N PRO A 146 -37.95 -23.59 -26.55
CA PRO A 146 -37.57 -24.03 -25.20
C PRO A 146 -37.19 -25.52 -25.11
N GLY A 147 -37.64 -26.34 -26.06
CA GLY A 147 -37.27 -27.76 -26.21
C GLY A 147 -36.11 -28.05 -27.18
N ASP A 148 -35.71 -27.07 -28.01
CA ASP A 148 -34.48 -27.13 -28.82
C ASP A 148 -33.30 -26.44 -28.11
N SER A 149 -33.41 -26.22 -26.79
CA SER A 149 -32.28 -25.92 -25.88
C SER A 149 -31.27 -27.07 -25.78
N ALA A 150 -31.25 -27.96 -26.78
CA ALA A 150 -30.33 -29.06 -26.93
C ALA A 150 -28.87 -28.62 -26.81
N GLU A 151 -28.54 -27.38 -27.17
CA GLU A 151 -27.16 -26.90 -27.15
C GLU A 151 -26.56 -26.66 -25.75
N PHE A 152 -27.40 -26.46 -24.73
CA PHE A 152 -26.98 -26.46 -23.33
C PHE A 152 -27.57 -27.64 -22.55
N SER A 153 -27.99 -28.68 -23.26
CA SER A 153 -28.32 -29.96 -22.64
C SER A 153 -27.07 -30.57 -22.00
N GLU A 154 -27.29 -31.46 -21.04
CA GLU A 154 -26.20 -32.23 -20.43
C GLU A 154 -25.40 -33.00 -21.49
N GLU A 155 -26.04 -33.47 -22.56
CA GLU A 155 -25.36 -34.20 -23.65
C GLU A 155 -24.43 -33.30 -24.46
N VAL A 156 -24.89 -32.10 -24.87
CA VAL A 156 -24.06 -31.20 -25.68
C VAL A 156 -22.91 -30.60 -24.86
N LEU A 157 -23.18 -30.18 -23.62
CA LEU A 157 -22.11 -29.71 -22.74
C LEU A 157 -21.06 -30.82 -22.46
N HIS A 158 -21.47 -32.10 -22.52
CA HIS A 158 -20.58 -33.22 -22.28
C HIS A 158 -19.67 -33.43 -23.49
N HIS A 159 -20.24 -33.34 -24.69
CA HIS A 159 -19.48 -33.34 -25.93
C HIS A 159 -18.51 -32.15 -26.00
N LEU A 160 -18.97 -30.94 -25.67
CA LEU A 160 -18.13 -29.75 -25.61
C LEU A 160 -16.92 -29.96 -24.68
N LEU A 161 -17.15 -30.42 -23.45
CA LEU A 161 -16.05 -30.70 -22.51
C LEU A 161 -15.09 -31.78 -23.02
N ALA A 162 -15.60 -32.81 -23.70
CA ALA A 162 -14.79 -33.87 -24.27
C ALA A 162 -13.92 -33.37 -25.44
N ASP A 163 -14.49 -32.54 -26.32
CA ASP A 163 -13.79 -31.92 -27.44
C ASP A 163 -12.70 -30.97 -26.93
N ILE A 164 -13.02 -30.13 -25.94
CA ILE A 164 -12.03 -29.25 -25.29
C ILE A 164 -10.90 -30.07 -24.66
N ALA A 165 -11.21 -31.16 -23.96
CA ALA A 165 -10.19 -32.02 -23.36
C ALA A 165 -9.28 -32.67 -24.43
N ALA A 166 -9.83 -33.02 -25.59
CA ALA A 166 -9.07 -33.58 -26.70
C ALA A 166 -8.17 -32.52 -27.36
N GLU A 167 -8.67 -31.32 -27.61
CA GLU A 167 -7.91 -30.21 -28.20
C GLU A 167 -6.79 -29.72 -27.27
N CYS A 168 -7.05 -29.71 -25.95
CA CYS A 168 -6.11 -29.27 -24.92
C CYS A 168 -5.32 -30.42 -24.30
N GLN A 169 -5.16 -31.56 -24.99
CA GLN A 169 -4.47 -32.73 -24.44
C GLN A 169 -3.02 -32.42 -24.03
N ASP A 170 -2.32 -31.58 -24.80
CA ASP A 170 -0.93 -31.17 -24.52
C ASP A 170 -0.82 -29.86 -23.72
N ALA A 171 -1.94 -29.18 -23.49
CA ALA A 171 -1.97 -27.94 -22.73
C ALA A 171 -1.68 -28.16 -21.24
N SER A 172 -1.04 -27.18 -20.63
CA SER A 172 -0.90 -27.07 -19.18
C SER A 172 -2.28 -26.90 -18.51
N LEU A 173 -2.36 -27.16 -17.21
CA LEU A 173 -3.60 -26.94 -16.45
C LEU A 173 -4.06 -25.47 -16.52
N TYR A 174 -3.10 -24.55 -16.54
CA TYR A 174 -3.36 -23.12 -16.67
C TYR A 174 -4.00 -22.80 -18.03
N GLU A 175 -3.38 -23.20 -19.13
CA GLU A 175 -3.88 -22.96 -20.49
C GLU A 175 -5.26 -23.56 -20.70
N LEU A 176 -5.50 -24.78 -20.20
CA LEU A 176 -6.82 -25.39 -20.21
C LEU A 176 -7.83 -24.57 -19.41
N THR A 177 -7.46 -24.10 -18.21
CA THR A 177 -8.39 -23.34 -17.35
C THR A 177 -8.71 -21.98 -17.95
N ASP A 178 -7.72 -21.27 -18.49
CA ASP A 178 -7.88 -19.99 -19.16
C ASP A 178 -8.78 -20.13 -20.40
N PHE A 179 -8.55 -21.18 -21.18
CA PHE A 179 -9.41 -21.51 -22.32
C PHE A 179 -10.84 -21.83 -21.88
N LEU A 180 -11.04 -22.60 -20.80
CA LEU A 180 -12.38 -22.87 -20.26
C LEU A 180 -13.07 -21.60 -19.75
N PHE A 181 -12.35 -20.65 -19.13
CA PHE A 181 -12.91 -19.35 -18.72
C PHE A 181 -13.44 -18.59 -19.94
N GLU A 182 -12.67 -18.59 -21.03
CA GLU A 182 -13.11 -17.98 -22.29
C GLU A 182 -14.33 -18.70 -22.89
N GLN A 183 -14.29 -20.03 -23.02
CA GLN A 183 -15.41 -20.78 -23.60
C GLN A 183 -16.69 -20.59 -22.80
N PHE A 184 -16.60 -20.56 -21.47
CA PHE A 184 -17.78 -20.42 -20.62
C PHE A 184 -18.27 -18.99 -20.44
N SER A 185 -17.49 -17.98 -20.83
CA SER A 185 -17.96 -16.59 -20.91
C SER A 185 -19.09 -16.40 -21.92
N GLN A 186 -19.19 -17.31 -22.89
CA GLN A 186 -20.24 -17.31 -23.91
C GLN A 186 -21.51 -18.02 -23.44
N LEU A 187 -21.47 -18.77 -22.34
CA LEU A 187 -22.58 -19.59 -21.88
C LEU A 187 -23.46 -18.80 -20.88
N PRO A 188 -24.79 -19.00 -20.90
CA PRO A 188 -25.66 -18.42 -19.88
C PRO A 188 -25.19 -18.82 -18.47
N PRO A 189 -24.99 -17.88 -17.54
CA PRO A 189 -24.46 -18.20 -16.21
C PRO A 189 -25.27 -19.22 -15.41
N GLU A 190 -26.54 -19.42 -15.75
CA GLU A 190 -27.44 -20.41 -15.15
C GLU A 190 -26.98 -21.84 -15.40
N VAL A 191 -26.17 -22.10 -16.44
CA VAL A 191 -25.62 -23.45 -16.70
C VAL A 191 -24.41 -23.77 -15.83
N ALA A 192 -23.88 -22.80 -15.07
CA ALA A 192 -22.71 -22.98 -14.22
C ALA A 192 -22.80 -24.18 -13.25
N PRO A 193 -23.93 -24.47 -12.56
CA PRO A 193 -24.07 -25.66 -11.72
C PRO A 193 -23.96 -26.98 -12.51
N MET A 194 -24.47 -27.00 -13.75
CA MET A 194 -24.40 -28.16 -14.63
C MET A 194 -22.95 -28.39 -15.08
N ILE A 195 -22.29 -27.35 -15.58
CA ILE A 195 -20.86 -27.37 -15.97
C ILE A 195 -20.01 -27.83 -14.79
N ALA A 196 -20.25 -27.30 -13.58
CA ALA A 196 -19.57 -27.75 -12.38
C ALA A 196 -19.71 -29.26 -12.20
N MET A 197 -20.95 -29.77 -12.18
CA MET A 197 -21.20 -31.20 -12.02
C MET A 197 -20.52 -32.04 -13.11
N MET A 198 -20.48 -31.56 -14.35
CA MET A 198 -19.90 -32.29 -15.47
C MET A 198 -18.38 -32.31 -15.42
N MET A 199 -17.74 -31.16 -15.15
CA MET A 199 -16.31 -31.10 -14.87
C MET A 199 -15.93 -32.01 -13.69
N LEU A 200 -16.80 -32.12 -12.69
CA LEU A 200 -16.59 -33.02 -11.56
C LEU A 200 -16.65 -34.51 -11.93
N GLN A 201 -17.46 -34.85 -12.93
CA GLN A 201 -17.70 -36.23 -13.39
C GLN A 201 -16.84 -36.61 -14.59
N ALA A 202 -16.10 -35.65 -15.17
CA ALA A 202 -15.20 -35.88 -16.28
C ALA A 202 -14.22 -37.01 -15.97
N THR A 203 -13.97 -37.87 -16.96
CA THR A 203 -12.97 -38.93 -16.90
C THR A 203 -11.55 -38.36 -16.94
N ASP A 204 -11.37 -37.24 -17.64
CA ASP A 204 -10.13 -36.49 -17.71
C ASP A 204 -9.76 -35.86 -16.34
N GLU A 205 -8.51 -36.08 -15.91
CA GLU A 205 -8.02 -35.59 -14.61
C GLU A 205 -7.69 -34.10 -14.61
N LYS A 206 -7.28 -33.52 -15.75
CA LYS A 206 -6.99 -32.09 -15.87
C LYS A 206 -8.29 -31.29 -15.77
N LEU A 207 -9.37 -31.75 -16.41
CA LEU A 207 -10.70 -31.14 -16.28
C LEU A 207 -11.22 -31.16 -14.83
N ARG A 208 -11.02 -32.26 -14.09
CA ARG A 208 -11.38 -32.30 -12.66
C ARG A 208 -10.52 -31.36 -11.83
N SER A 209 -9.22 -31.30 -12.13
CA SER A 209 -8.26 -30.43 -11.42
C SER A 209 -8.56 -28.94 -11.66
N SER A 210 -8.96 -28.55 -12.88
CA SER A 210 -9.23 -27.16 -13.24
C SER A 210 -10.42 -26.59 -12.47
N ALA A 211 -11.36 -27.44 -12.03
CA ALA A 211 -12.49 -27.02 -11.18
C ALA A 211 -12.05 -26.30 -9.89
N THR A 212 -10.84 -26.57 -9.36
CA THR A 212 -10.31 -25.81 -8.20
C THR A 212 -9.93 -24.38 -8.57
N LEU A 213 -9.41 -24.16 -9.77
CA LEU A 213 -9.01 -22.85 -10.28
C LEU A 213 -10.21 -22.00 -10.71
N PHE A 214 -11.36 -22.61 -10.98
CA PHE A 214 -12.62 -21.90 -11.22
C PHE A 214 -13.10 -21.05 -10.03
N LEU A 215 -12.53 -21.23 -8.84
CA LEU A 215 -12.75 -20.27 -7.74
C LEU A 215 -12.20 -18.87 -8.07
N LEU A 216 -11.33 -18.74 -9.09
CA LEU A 216 -10.81 -17.49 -9.63
C LEU A 216 -11.61 -16.97 -10.84
N HIS A 217 -12.66 -17.68 -11.26
CA HIS A 217 -13.43 -17.31 -12.45
C HIS A 217 -14.00 -15.89 -12.32
N PRO A 218 -13.97 -15.03 -13.36
CA PRO A 218 -14.45 -13.64 -13.27
C PRO A 218 -15.93 -13.52 -12.88
N HIS A 219 -16.75 -14.45 -13.35
CA HIS A 219 -18.19 -14.48 -13.06
C HIS A 219 -18.54 -15.17 -11.72
N PRO A 220 -19.32 -14.52 -10.81
CA PRO A 220 -19.62 -15.03 -9.47
C PRO A 220 -20.42 -16.34 -9.44
N LEU A 221 -21.33 -16.57 -10.39
CA LEU A 221 -22.12 -17.81 -10.43
C LEU A 221 -21.26 -19.05 -10.69
N PHE A 222 -20.23 -18.93 -11.54
CA PHE A 222 -19.27 -20.01 -11.77
C PHE A 222 -18.41 -20.29 -10.53
N ARG A 223 -17.91 -19.25 -9.86
CA ARG A 223 -17.18 -19.40 -8.58
C ARG A 223 -18.04 -20.13 -7.55
N LYS A 224 -19.29 -19.70 -7.38
CA LYS A 224 -20.22 -20.30 -6.41
C LYS A 224 -20.57 -21.75 -6.76
N ALA A 225 -20.93 -22.02 -8.01
CA ALA A 225 -21.26 -23.37 -8.48
C ALA A 225 -20.11 -24.35 -8.20
N MET A 226 -18.86 -23.94 -8.47
CA MET A 226 -17.68 -24.77 -8.24
C MET A 226 -17.38 -24.92 -6.76
N LEU A 227 -17.48 -23.85 -5.98
CA LEU A 227 -17.33 -23.88 -4.52
C LEU A 227 -18.30 -24.87 -3.86
N ASP A 228 -19.57 -24.84 -4.25
CA ASP A 228 -20.62 -25.74 -3.74
C ASP A 228 -20.38 -27.20 -4.14
N ALA A 229 -19.74 -27.43 -5.27
CA ALA A 229 -19.46 -28.76 -5.81
C ALA A 229 -18.22 -29.43 -5.19
N LEU A 230 -17.22 -28.66 -4.73
CA LEU A 230 -15.95 -29.16 -4.18
C LEU A 230 -16.08 -30.21 -3.07
N PRO A 231 -16.96 -30.07 -2.06
CA PRO A 231 -17.12 -31.09 -1.02
C PRO A 231 -17.52 -32.47 -1.58
N SER A 232 -18.30 -32.50 -2.66
CA SER A 232 -18.71 -33.74 -3.33
C SER A 232 -17.52 -34.44 -4.00
N LEU A 233 -16.63 -33.68 -4.66
CA LEU A 233 -15.38 -34.21 -5.21
C LEU A 233 -14.48 -34.82 -4.13
N ALA A 234 -14.32 -34.09 -3.02
CA ALA A 234 -13.53 -34.56 -1.91
C ALA A 234 -14.10 -35.88 -1.36
N GLN A 235 -15.41 -36.00 -1.19
CA GLN A 235 -16.05 -37.25 -0.74
C GLN A 235 -15.86 -38.41 -1.73
N LYS A 236 -15.92 -38.13 -3.03
CA LYS A 236 -15.68 -39.12 -4.10
C LYS A 236 -14.19 -39.46 -4.30
N LYS A 237 -13.28 -38.85 -3.54
CA LYS A 237 -11.82 -39.03 -3.62
C LYS A 237 -11.24 -38.73 -5.02
N LEU A 238 -11.82 -37.75 -5.70
CA LEU A 238 -11.42 -37.35 -7.05
C LEU A 238 -10.34 -36.26 -7.08
N LEU A 239 -10.08 -35.60 -5.95
CA LEU A 239 -9.05 -34.57 -5.81
C LEU A 239 -7.72 -35.14 -5.31
N ARG A 240 -6.62 -34.52 -5.74
CA ARG A 240 -5.24 -34.91 -5.43
C ARG A 240 -4.61 -34.00 -4.38
N SER A 241 -3.37 -34.30 -4.00
CA SER A 241 -2.61 -33.47 -3.06
C SER A 241 -2.27 -32.09 -3.63
N THR A 242 -2.06 -31.97 -4.94
CA THR A 242 -1.94 -30.69 -5.63
C THR A 242 -3.18 -29.82 -5.44
N ASP A 243 -4.36 -30.42 -5.51
CA ASP A 243 -5.63 -29.72 -5.34
C ASP A 243 -5.86 -29.31 -3.89
N LEU A 244 -5.53 -30.17 -2.93
CA LEU A 244 -5.53 -29.80 -1.51
C LEU A 244 -4.62 -28.58 -1.26
N GLN A 245 -3.41 -28.61 -1.83
CA GLN A 245 -2.47 -27.50 -1.73
C GLN A 245 -3.08 -26.21 -2.32
N ARG A 246 -3.66 -26.27 -3.53
CA ARG A 246 -4.44 -25.16 -4.14
C ARG A 246 -5.55 -24.62 -3.27
N LEU A 247 -6.36 -25.48 -2.68
CA LEU A 247 -7.48 -25.04 -1.86
C LEU A 247 -7.02 -24.35 -0.58
N VAL A 248 -5.98 -24.86 0.09
CA VAL A 248 -5.36 -24.20 1.26
C VAL A 248 -4.90 -22.79 0.91
N TRP A 249 -4.35 -22.66 -0.29
CA TRP A 249 -3.81 -21.42 -0.79
C TRP A 249 -4.88 -20.41 -1.21
N LEU A 250 -5.83 -20.84 -2.03
CA LEU A 250 -6.99 -20.04 -2.44
C LEU A 250 -7.80 -19.57 -1.24
N ARG A 251 -7.90 -20.39 -0.17
CA ARG A 251 -8.52 -19.98 1.09
C ARG A 251 -7.92 -18.69 1.67
N ASN A 252 -6.62 -18.43 1.49
CA ASN A 252 -5.98 -17.22 2.01
C ASN A 252 -6.28 -15.97 1.17
N TRP A 253 -6.65 -16.14 -0.11
CA TRP A 253 -6.83 -15.04 -1.06
C TRP A 253 -8.29 -14.73 -1.34
N LEU A 254 -9.16 -15.74 -1.23
CA LEU A 254 -10.59 -15.58 -1.40
C LEU A 254 -11.21 -14.89 -0.19
N GLN A 255 -12.35 -14.26 -0.45
CA GLN A 255 -13.21 -13.64 0.55
C GLN A 255 -13.67 -14.62 1.62
N GLN A 256 -14.02 -14.08 2.80
CA GLN A 256 -14.35 -14.89 3.97
C GLN A 256 -15.62 -15.74 3.80
N ASP A 257 -16.49 -15.38 2.86
CA ASP A 257 -17.71 -16.11 2.51
C ASP A 257 -17.42 -17.51 1.94
N ALA A 258 -16.29 -17.68 1.24
CA ALA A 258 -15.88 -18.98 0.70
C ALA A 258 -15.26 -19.92 1.76
N HIS A 259 -14.78 -19.36 2.88
CA HIS A 259 -13.97 -20.11 3.87
C HIS A 259 -14.70 -21.30 4.49
N PRO A 260 -15.99 -21.23 4.89
CA PRO A 260 -16.67 -22.37 5.51
C PRO A 260 -16.72 -23.62 4.63
N THR A 261 -16.96 -23.44 3.32
CA THR A 261 -17.04 -24.54 2.35
C THR A 261 -15.65 -25.07 2.03
N LEU A 262 -14.66 -24.19 1.85
CA LEU A 262 -13.26 -24.58 1.66
C LEU A 262 -12.71 -25.33 2.88
N ASP A 263 -12.95 -24.85 4.10
CA ASP A 263 -12.52 -25.49 5.34
C ASP A 263 -13.08 -26.90 5.48
N ARG A 264 -14.34 -27.09 5.09
CA ARG A 264 -14.97 -28.41 5.06
C ARG A 264 -14.28 -29.32 4.04
N CYS A 265 -14.04 -28.83 2.82
CA CYS A 265 -13.37 -29.57 1.75
C CYS A 265 -11.93 -29.96 2.15
N ILE A 266 -11.14 -29.00 2.64
CA ILE A 266 -9.76 -29.19 3.11
C ILE A 266 -9.72 -30.25 4.22
N LYS A 267 -10.61 -30.17 5.21
CA LYS A 267 -10.69 -31.18 6.30
C LYS A 267 -11.03 -32.58 5.77
N LEU A 268 -11.90 -32.69 4.77
CA LEU A 268 -12.23 -33.97 4.14
C LEU A 268 -11.02 -34.57 3.41
N LEU A 269 -10.26 -33.75 2.69
CA LEU A 269 -9.06 -34.19 1.95
C LEU A 269 -7.91 -34.55 2.89
N GLN A 270 -7.66 -33.77 3.95
CA GLN A 270 -6.63 -34.07 4.95
C GLN A 270 -6.86 -35.42 5.64
N ARG A 271 -8.12 -35.81 5.88
CA ARG A 271 -8.48 -37.12 6.45
C ARG A 271 -8.19 -38.29 5.52
N GLN A 272 -8.04 -38.05 4.21
CA GLN A 272 -7.78 -39.10 3.23
C GLN A 272 -6.31 -39.52 3.16
N GLN A 273 -5.41 -38.83 3.87
CA GLN A 273 -3.96 -39.12 3.86
C GLN A 273 -3.41 -39.19 2.44
N LEU A 274 -3.73 -38.19 1.62
CA LEU A 274 -3.25 -38.07 0.24
C LEU A 274 -1.71 -38.11 0.22
N PRO A 275 -1.11 -38.71 -0.83
CA PRO A 275 0.35 -38.71 -0.99
C PRO A 275 0.89 -37.28 -1.06
N ALA A 276 2.15 -37.07 -0.73
CA ALA A 276 2.78 -35.74 -0.88
C ALA A 276 2.58 -35.20 -2.31
N ALA A 277 2.29 -33.92 -2.44
CA ALA A 277 2.23 -33.28 -3.74
C ALA A 277 3.58 -33.41 -4.44
N PRO A 278 3.62 -33.63 -5.77
CA PRO A 278 4.86 -33.62 -6.52
C PRO A 278 5.56 -32.27 -6.32
N VAL A 279 6.88 -32.32 -6.16
CA VAL A 279 7.70 -31.11 -6.08
C VAL A 279 7.65 -30.44 -7.45
N ALA A 280 7.20 -29.19 -7.50
CA ALA A 280 7.20 -28.40 -8.72
C ALA A 280 8.62 -28.29 -9.29
N GLU A 281 8.73 -28.12 -10.61
CA GLU A 281 10.02 -27.82 -11.23
C GLU A 281 10.66 -26.61 -10.57
N LYS A 282 11.99 -26.65 -10.41
CA LYS A 282 12.72 -25.59 -9.73
C LYS A 282 12.77 -24.35 -10.61
N VAL A 283 11.89 -23.41 -10.33
CA VAL A 283 11.91 -22.09 -10.95
C VAL A 283 12.70 -21.14 -10.06
N THR A 284 13.52 -20.28 -10.68
CA THR A 284 14.26 -19.23 -9.95
C THR A 284 13.87 -17.87 -10.49
N ILE A 285 13.47 -16.96 -9.60
CA ILE A 285 13.32 -15.54 -9.94
C ILE A 285 14.72 -14.96 -10.17
N THR A 286 14.99 -14.51 -11.39
CA THR A 286 16.31 -13.98 -11.79
C THR A 286 16.36 -12.46 -11.83
N ALA A 287 15.21 -11.80 -11.99
CA ALA A 287 15.09 -10.35 -11.91
C ALA A 287 13.66 -9.94 -11.59
N VAL A 288 13.50 -8.82 -10.88
CA VAL A 288 12.23 -8.13 -10.71
C VAL A 288 12.41 -6.66 -11.02
N THR A 289 11.50 -6.09 -11.79
CA THR A 289 11.48 -4.65 -12.11
C THR A 289 10.09 -4.07 -11.94
N ALA A 290 10.01 -2.84 -11.44
CA ALA A 290 8.75 -2.09 -11.34
C ALA A 290 8.87 -0.75 -12.07
N THR A 291 7.79 -0.29 -12.69
CA THR A 291 7.70 1.09 -13.19
C THR A 291 7.37 2.05 -12.05
N PRO A 292 7.61 3.36 -12.21
CA PRO A 292 6.89 4.34 -11.44
C PRO A 292 5.39 4.19 -11.65
N MET A 293 4.62 4.57 -10.63
CA MET A 293 3.17 4.67 -10.77
C MET A 293 2.84 5.90 -11.62
N ASP A 294 1.91 5.76 -12.55
CA ASP A 294 1.46 6.84 -13.43
C ASP A 294 0.36 7.69 -12.78
N ASN A 295 -0.18 8.63 -13.55
CA ASN A 295 -1.15 9.59 -13.05
C ASN A 295 -2.53 8.99 -12.77
N SER A 296 -2.90 7.83 -13.36
CA SER A 296 -4.09 7.07 -12.93
C SER A 296 -3.86 6.12 -11.78
N GLY A 297 -2.63 6.01 -11.29
CA GLY A 297 -2.30 5.09 -10.21
C GLY A 297 -1.99 3.68 -10.71
N ALA A 298 -1.61 3.49 -11.97
CA ALA A 298 -1.16 2.20 -12.47
C ALA A 298 0.37 2.08 -12.39
N MET A 299 0.85 0.90 -11.99
CA MET A 299 2.24 0.49 -11.93
C MET A 299 2.37 -0.88 -12.58
N MET A 300 3.39 -1.07 -13.42
CA MET A 300 3.72 -2.37 -13.96
C MET A 300 4.81 -3.03 -13.13
N LEU A 301 4.56 -4.25 -12.67
CA LEU A 301 5.54 -5.12 -12.01
C LEU A 301 5.88 -6.28 -12.93
N ILE A 302 7.16 -6.44 -13.25
CA ILE A 302 7.65 -7.43 -14.21
C ILE A 302 8.63 -8.38 -13.52
N VAL A 303 8.38 -9.67 -13.61
CA VAL A 303 9.17 -10.73 -12.97
C VAL A 303 9.74 -11.68 -14.01
N GLU A 304 11.06 -11.81 -14.02
CA GLU A 304 11.81 -12.77 -14.83
C GLU A 304 12.00 -14.06 -14.03
N LEU A 305 11.49 -15.17 -14.57
CA LEU A 305 11.65 -16.51 -14.04
C LEU A 305 12.50 -17.33 -14.99
N LYS A 306 13.43 -18.10 -14.45
CA LYS A 306 14.19 -19.12 -15.19
C LYS A 306 13.69 -20.50 -14.82
N GLN A 307 13.30 -21.26 -15.84
CA GLN A 307 12.85 -22.64 -15.74
C GLN A 307 13.66 -23.47 -16.74
N ASP A 308 14.54 -24.33 -16.22
CA ASP A 308 15.53 -25.09 -16.99
C ASP A 308 16.37 -24.24 -17.97
N ARG A 309 16.09 -24.39 -19.28
CA ARG A 309 16.79 -23.72 -20.40
C ARG A 309 16.04 -22.51 -20.95
N HIS A 310 14.82 -22.25 -20.46
CA HIS A 310 13.95 -21.20 -20.95
C HIS A 310 13.68 -20.16 -19.85
N PHE A 311 13.12 -19.03 -20.26
CA PHE A 311 12.72 -17.94 -19.39
C PHE A 311 11.22 -17.68 -19.56
N LEU A 312 10.57 -17.27 -18.49
CA LEU A 312 9.21 -16.77 -18.48
C LEU A 312 9.23 -15.34 -17.95
N LEU A 313 8.44 -14.46 -18.54
CA LEU A 313 8.24 -13.11 -18.05
C LEU A 313 6.79 -12.99 -17.60
N PHE A 314 6.61 -12.70 -16.32
CA PHE A 314 5.31 -12.34 -15.77
C PHE A 314 5.21 -10.84 -15.67
N SER A 315 4.06 -10.30 -16.01
CA SER A 315 3.77 -8.87 -15.92
C SER A 315 2.46 -8.67 -15.18
N PHE A 316 2.48 -7.88 -14.11
CA PHE A 316 1.32 -7.56 -13.28
C PHE A 316 1.03 -6.06 -13.37
N MET A 317 -0.20 -5.72 -13.72
CA MET A 317 -0.68 -4.34 -13.66
C MET A 317 -1.30 -4.09 -12.29
N LEU A 318 -0.58 -3.37 -11.44
CA LEU A 318 -1.01 -2.96 -10.11
C LEU A 318 -1.67 -1.59 -10.24
N LYS A 319 -2.94 -1.46 -9.87
CA LYS A 319 -3.69 -0.22 -10.00
C LYS A 319 -4.37 0.18 -8.69
N GLN A 320 -4.16 1.42 -8.28
CA GLN A 320 -4.76 1.99 -7.07
C GLN A 320 -6.28 1.88 -7.11
N GLY A 321 -6.88 1.44 -6.00
CA GLY A 321 -8.33 1.20 -5.89
C GLY A 321 -8.84 -0.05 -6.64
N ASP A 322 -8.12 -0.56 -7.64
CA ASP A 322 -8.46 -1.76 -8.41
C ASP A 322 -7.71 -3.03 -7.96
N GLY A 323 -6.56 -2.89 -7.30
CA GLY A 323 -5.70 -4.01 -6.93
C GLY A 323 -4.83 -4.46 -8.09
N ILE A 324 -4.66 -5.77 -8.23
CA ILE A 324 -3.99 -6.40 -9.37
C ILE A 324 -5.01 -6.51 -10.50
N LYS A 325 -4.97 -5.54 -11.43
CA LYS A 325 -5.93 -5.40 -12.51
C LYS A 325 -5.78 -6.50 -13.55
N ASP A 326 -4.56 -6.71 -14.04
CA ASP A 326 -4.26 -7.72 -15.07
C ASP A 326 -2.94 -8.43 -14.74
N ALA A 327 -2.79 -9.65 -15.24
CA ALA A 327 -1.58 -10.46 -15.10
C ALA A 327 -1.34 -11.27 -16.37
N PHE A 328 -0.14 -11.11 -16.94
CA PHE A 328 0.27 -11.78 -18.17
C PHE A 328 1.48 -12.66 -17.93
N ILE A 329 1.56 -13.73 -18.72
CA ILE A 329 2.72 -14.60 -18.83
C ILE A 329 3.11 -14.72 -20.31
N THR A 330 4.40 -14.64 -20.61
CA THR A 330 4.91 -14.91 -21.96
C THR A 330 5.04 -16.41 -22.22
N PRO A 331 4.93 -16.87 -23.48
CA PRO A 331 5.42 -18.19 -23.86
C PRO A 331 6.90 -18.37 -23.47
N PRO A 332 7.41 -19.61 -23.35
CA PRO A 332 8.82 -19.87 -23.04
C PRO A 332 9.79 -19.13 -23.98
N LEU A 333 10.65 -18.28 -23.40
CA LEU A 333 11.58 -17.43 -24.13
C LEU A 333 13.01 -17.99 -24.09
N THR A 334 13.74 -17.74 -25.18
CA THR A 334 15.21 -17.85 -25.16
C THR A 334 15.83 -16.63 -24.50
N ARG A 335 17.09 -16.72 -24.04
CA ARG A 335 17.82 -15.58 -23.46
C ARG A 335 17.88 -14.37 -24.40
N LYS A 336 17.98 -14.62 -25.72
CA LYS A 336 18.01 -13.57 -26.74
C LYS A 336 16.68 -12.80 -26.78
N ASN A 337 15.57 -13.52 -26.95
CA ASN A 337 14.23 -12.89 -27.03
C ASN A 337 13.86 -12.16 -25.74
N LEU A 338 14.25 -12.72 -24.57
CA LEU A 338 14.09 -12.06 -23.28
C LEU A 338 14.83 -10.72 -23.24
N ASN A 339 16.09 -10.68 -23.66
CA ASN A 339 16.87 -9.44 -23.66
C ASN A 339 16.30 -8.39 -24.63
N GLU A 340 15.83 -8.81 -25.81
CA GLU A 340 15.16 -7.92 -26.77
C GLU A 340 13.90 -7.31 -26.16
N MET A 341 13.04 -8.13 -25.55
CA MET A 341 11.82 -7.67 -24.90
C MET A 341 12.11 -6.70 -23.74
N LYS A 342 13.11 -7.00 -22.90
CA LYS A 342 13.54 -6.10 -21.82
C LYS A 342 14.06 -4.77 -22.34
N SER A 343 14.82 -4.79 -23.44
CA SER A 343 15.32 -3.57 -24.07
C SER A 343 14.19 -2.70 -24.62
N ASN A 344 13.13 -3.30 -25.17
CA ASN A 344 11.98 -2.56 -25.66
C ASN A 344 11.22 -1.90 -24.50
N ILE A 345 10.94 -2.66 -23.43
CA ILE A 345 10.26 -2.14 -22.23
C ILE A 345 11.04 -0.97 -21.62
N GLN A 346 12.37 -1.10 -21.48
CA GLN A 346 13.23 -0.04 -20.95
C GLN A 346 13.32 1.19 -21.87
N GLY A 347 13.10 1.01 -23.17
CA GLY A 347 13.07 2.11 -24.14
C GLY A 347 11.76 2.90 -24.13
N GLU A 348 10.65 2.25 -23.76
CA GLU A 348 9.32 2.85 -23.72
C GLU A 348 9.01 3.53 -22.38
N MET A 349 9.46 2.95 -21.26
CA MET A 349 9.13 3.44 -19.93
C MET A 349 10.27 3.27 -18.93
N PRO A 350 10.38 4.18 -17.94
CA PRO A 350 11.34 4.02 -16.85
C PRO A 350 10.98 2.80 -16.00
N VAL A 351 11.98 1.97 -15.70
CA VAL A 351 11.85 0.81 -14.82
C VAL A 351 12.97 0.79 -13.79
N VAL A 352 12.67 0.28 -12.60
CA VAL A 352 13.59 0.16 -11.48
C VAL A 352 13.67 -1.29 -11.05
N ALA A 353 14.89 -1.80 -10.86
CA ALA A 353 15.09 -3.11 -10.27
C ALA A 353 14.71 -3.09 -8.78
N ILE A 354 13.97 -4.09 -8.34
CA ILE A 354 13.56 -4.25 -6.95
C ILE A 354 13.87 -5.65 -6.44
N ASP A 355 14.01 -5.78 -5.13
CA ASP A 355 14.27 -7.06 -4.48
C ASP A 355 13.01 -7.92 -4.39
N HIS A 356 13.23 -9.21 -4.15
CA HIS A 356 12.18 -10.21 -4.03
C HIS A 356 11.17 -9.86 -2.92
N GLU A 357 11.64 -9.38 -1.77
CA GLU A 357 10.80 -9.00 -0.63
C GLU A 357 9.88 -7.81 -0.97
N VAL A 358 10.38 -6.86 -1.77
CA VAL A 358 9.59 -5.70 -2.24
C VAL A 358 8.51 -6.15 -3.22
N MET A 359 8.85 -7.07 -4.12
CA MET A 359 7.88 -7.71 -5.02
C MET A 359 6.75 -8.38 -4.23
N VAL A 360 7.07 -9.15 -3.18
CA VAL A 360 6.06 -9.79 -2.33
C VAL A 360 5.17 -8.75 -1.66
N ALA A 361 5.76 -7.73 -1.05
CA ALA A 361 5.03 -6.68 -0.36
C ALA A 361 4.06 -5.93 -1.28
N LEU A 362 4.48 -5.63 -2.52
CA LEU A 362 3.61 -5.02 -3.53
C LEU A 362 2.45 -5.95 -3.90
N LEU A 363 2.75 -7.20 -4.27
CA LEU A 363 1.72 -8.15 -4.67
C LEU A 363 0.71 -8.43 -3.54
N GLU A 364 1.16 -8.62 -2.31
CA GLU A 364 0.27 -8.80 -1.16
C GLU A 364 -0.62 -7.58 -0.90
N HIS A 365 -0.06 -6.37 -1.02
CA HIS A 365 -0.80 -5.14 -0.80
C HIS A 365 -1.93 -4.95 -1.81
N PHE A 366 -1.62 -5.07 -3.11
CA PHE A 366 -2.63 -4.94 -4.16
C PHE A 366 -3.60 -6.13 -4.20
N LEU A 367 -3.16 -7.31 -3.73
CA LEU A 367 -4.01 -8.48 -3.58
C LEU A 367 -5.14 -8.28 -2.56
N LEU A 368 -4.96 -7.42 -1.54
CA LEU A 368 -6.03 -7.06 -0.61
C LEU A 368 -7.20 -6.38 -1.34
N THR A 369 -6.89 -5.39 -2.17
CA THR A 369 -7.88 -4.67 -2.98
C THR A 369 -8.52 -5.58 -4.03
N SER A 370 -7.71 -6.40 -4.71
CA SER A 370 -8.19 -7.45 -5.63
C SER A 370 -9.21 -8.41 -4.98
N ARG A 371 -8.93 -8.83 -3.74
CA ARG A 371 -9.82 -9.68 -2.95
C ARG A 371 -11.15 -8.96 -2.67
N GLU A 372 -11.11 -7.69 -2.29
CA GLU A 372 -12.30 -6.85 -2.07
C GLU A 372 -13.15 -6.70 -3.34
N GLN A 373 -12.52 -6.58 -4.50
CA GLN A 373 -13.21 -6.50 -5.79
C GLN A 373 -13.64 -7.84 -6.39
N HIS A 374 -13.34 -8.97 -5.75
CA HIS A 374 -13.52 -10.32 -6.31
C HIS A 374 -12.81 -10.52 -7.66
N ARG A 375 -11.66 -9.88 -7.86
CA ARG A 375 -10.85 -9.97 -9.07
C ARG A 375 -9.48 -10.56 -8.75
N LEU A 376 -9.27 -11.80 -9.16
CA LEU A 376 -8.02 -12.52 -8.92
C LEU A 376 -7.55 -13.13 -10.24
N PRO A 377 -6.59 -12.50 -10.94
CA PRO A 377 -6.12 -13.01 -12.23
C PRO A 377 -5.59 -14.44 -12.12
N LEU A 378 -5.95 -15.29 -13.08
CA LEU A 378 -5.50 -16.69 -13.08
C LEU A 378 -3.97 -16.80 -13.16
N ALA A 379 -3.33 -15.93 -13.97
CA ALA A 379 -1.88 -15.92 -14.13
C ALA A 379 -1.15 -15.54 -12.83
N LEU A 380 -1.78 -14.71 -11.99
CA LEU A 380 -1.26 -14.39 -10.66
C LEU A 380 -1.17 -15.65 -9.78
N PHE A 381 -2.20 -16.50 -9.83
CA PHE A 381 -2.19 -17.76 -9.10
C PHE A 381 -1.14 -18.74 -9.65
N LEU A 382 -1.00 -18.83 -10.99
CA LEU A 382 0.04 -19.64 -11.63
C LEU A 382 1.45 -19.21 -11.20
N PHE A 383 1.76 -17.91 -11.24
CA PHE A 383 3.06 -17.39 -10.80
C PHE A 383 3.43 -17.94 -9.42
N ARG A 384 2.43 -18.00 -8.57
CA ARG A 384 2.58 -18.40 -7.19
C ARG A 384 2.64 -19.91 -7.01
N GLU A 385 2.00 -20.71 -7.87
CA GLU A 385 2.26 -22.15 -7.95
C GLU A 385 3.72 -22.43 -8.34
N LEU A 386 4.27 -21.65 -9.26
CA LEU A 386 5.65 -21.82 -9.76
C LEU A 386 6.72 -21.38 -8.75
N THR A 387 6.38 -20.44 -7.86
CA THR A 387 7.36 -19.82 -6.96
C THR A 387 7.31 -20.32 -5.52
N ALA A 388 6.27 -21.07 -5.13
CA ALA A 388 6.05 -21.88 -3.90
C ALA A 388 6.29 -21.20 -2.52
N ASP A 389 7.35 -20.44 -2.34
CA ASP A 389 7.88 -19.90 -1.07
C ASP A 389 7.47 -18.43 -0.82
N VAL A 390 6.73 -17.82 -1.75
CA VAL A 390 6.62 -16.37 -1.79
C VAL A 390 5.38 -15.85 -1.06
N TRP A 391 4.23 -16.54 -1.09
CA TRP A 391 2.93 -15.92 -0.73
C TRP A 391 2.14 -16.66 0.35
N GLY A 392 1.87 -15.95 1.44
CA GLY A 392 1.03 -16.38 2.55
C GLY A 392 -0.36 -15.74 2.51
N VAL A 393 -0.79 -15.25 3.67
CA VAL A 393 -1.97 -14.38 3.79
C VAL A 393 -1.55 -12.99 3.30
N PRO A 394 -2.31 -12.29 2.44
CA PRO A 394 -1.94 -10.96 2.00
C PRO A 394 -2.00 -9.95 3.15
N HIS A 395 -1.00 -9.07 3.24
CA HIS A 395 -0.92 -7.98 4.21
C HIS A 395 -0.71 -6.64 3.51
N ALA A 396 -1.10 -5.55 4.16
CA ALA A 396 -0.75 -4.21 3.70
C ALA A 396 0.75 -3.95 3.94
N ILE A 397 1.33 -3.05 3.15
CA ILE A 397 2.73 -2.63 3.31
C ILE A 397 2.94 -2.11 4.73
N THR A 398 3.95 -2.64 5.41
CA THR A 398 4.32 -2.28 6.79
C THR A 398 5.60 -1.44 6.82
N GLU A 399 5.78 -0.64 7.87
CA GLU A 399 7.00 0.14 8.07
C GLU A 399 8.27 -0.71 8.02
N ALA A 400 8.23 -1.92 8.61
CA ALA A 400 9.36 -2.83 8.62
C ALA A 400 9.76 -3.28 7.21
N GLN A 401 8.79 -3.50 6.32
CA GLN A 401 9.06 -3.84 4.92
C GLN A 401 9.68 -2.65 4.17
N VAL A 402 9.16 -1.43 4.41
CA VAL A 402 9.71 -0.20 3.82
C VAL A 402 11.16 0.03 4.28
N ARG A 403 11.43 -0.10 5.59
CA ARG A 403 12.78 0.01 6.16
C ARG A 403 13.72 -1.07 5.62
N SER A 404 13.28 -2.32 5.55
CA SER A 404 14.08 -3.41 5.00
C SER A 404 14.44 -3.17 3.53
N ALA A 405 13.49 -2.66 2.74
CA ALA A 405 13.72 -2.31 1.33
C ALA A 405 14.74 -1.18 1.17
N LEU A 406 14.77 -0.22 2.10
CA LEU A 406 15.76 0.85 2.15
C LEU A 406 17.16 0.33 2.53
N ILE A 407 17.27 -0.56 3.50
CA ILE A 407 18.56 -1.13 3.93
C ILE A 407 19.17 -2.02 2.83
N GLY A 408 18.33 -2.72 2.06
CA GLY A 408 18.73 -3.58 0.94
C GLY A 408 19.31 -2.84 -0.28
N GLN A 409 19.36 -1.49 -0.27
CA GLN A 409 19.64 -0.62 -1.42
C GLN A 409 21.06 -0.71 -2.01
N LYS A 410 21.43 -1.85 -2.58
CA LYS A 410 22.72 -1.99 -3.23
C LYS A 410 22.77 -1.38 -4.64
N ASN A 411 21.65 -1.01 -5.28
CA ASN A 411 21.67 -0.70 -6.72
C ASN A 411 20.53 0.16 -7.33
N ARG A 412 19.86 1.06 -6.61
CA ARG A 412 18.89 1.98 -7.26
C ARG A 412 19.61 3.21 -7.83
N LYS A 413 20.10 3.14 -9.08
CA LYS A 413 20.68 4.28 -9.85
C LYS A 413 19.62 5.32 -10.28
N ASN A 414 18.67 5.65 -9.43
CA ASN A 414 17.53 6.47 -9.83
C ASN A 414 17.84 7.97 -9.65
N LYS A 415 17.79 8.72 -10.76
CA LYS A 415 18.10 10.17 -10.75
C LYS A 415 16.91 11.07 -10.41
N LEU A 416 15.67 10.53 -10.28
CA LEU A 416 14.50 11.37 -10.03
C LEU A 416 14.55 12.04 -8.65
N ALA A 417 14.28 13.34 -8.61
CA ALA A 417 13.93 14.04 -7.38
C ALA A 417 12.51 13.63 -6.98
N LEU A 418 12.36 13.19 -5.74
CA LEU A 418 11.13 12.53 -5.28
C LEU A 418 9.93 13.49 -5.24
N ILE A 419 10.15 14.76 -4.85
CA ILE A 419 9.12 15.80 -4.89
C ILE A 419 8.70 16.11 -6.32
N GLU A 420 9.64 16.31 -7.26
CA GLU A 420 9.32 16.54 -8.67
C GLU A 420 8.49 15.39 -9.26
N PHE A 421 8.89 14.16 -8.93
CA PHE A 421 8.20 12.95 -9.33
C PHE A 421 6.76 12.91 -8.82
N LEU A 422 6.56 13.14 -7.53
CA LEU A 422 5.23 13.13 -6.89
C LEU A 422 4.38 14.33 -7.31
N ALA A 423 4.99 15.49 -7.57
CA ALA A 423 4.31 16.67 -8.09
C ALA A 423 3.77 16.44 -9.51
N GLY A 424 4.47 15.66 -10.33
CA GLY A 424 3.95 15.22 -11.64
C GLY A 424 2.60 14.49 -11.57
N TRP A 425 2.25 13.95 -10.40
CA TRP A 425 0.99 13.24 -10.16
C TRP A 425 -0.18 14.14 -9.80
N ALA A 426 0.07 15.35 -9.32
CA ALA A 426 -0.96 16.34 -9.09
C ALA A 426 -1.20 17.07 -10.41
N LYS A 427 -2.20 16.61 -11.20
CA LYS A 427 -2.56 17.25 -12.47
C LYS A 427 -2.82 18.75 -12.21
N PRO A 428 -2.04 19.68 -12.81
CA PRO A 428 -2.32 21.09 -12.63
C PRO A 428 -3.68 21.40 -13.24
N SER A 429 -4.56 22.04 -12.47
CA SER A 429 -5.79 22.56 -13.05
C SER A 429 -5.43 23.70 -14.02
N ASN A 430 -6.10 23.78 -15.18
CA ASN A 430 -5.94 24.90 -16.13
C ASN A 430 -6.33 26.28 -15.53
N GLN A 431 -6.70 26.34 -14.25
CA GLN A 431 -7.05 27.58 -13.57
C GLN A 431 -5.77 28.25 -13.05
N SER A 432 -5.25 29.18 -13.85
CA SER A 432 -4.23 30.11 -13.38
C SER A 432 -4.80 30.94 -12.21
N LYS A 433 -4.14 30.88 -11.04
CA LYS A 433 -4.40 31.62 -9.79
C LYS A 433 -5.30 30.95 -8.72
N GLN A 434 -5.12 29.66 -8.43
CA GLN A 434 -5.60 29.11 -7.14
C GLN A 434 -4.53 29.29 -6.06
N ASP A 435 -4.95 29.61 -4.84
CA ASP A 435 -4.08 29.55 -3.64
C ASP A 435 -3.87 28.09 -3.19
N LEU A 436 -2.80 27.86 -2.42
CA LEU A 436 -2.38 26.53 -1.96
C LEU A 436 -3.49 25.77 -1.23
N ALA A 437 -4.22 26.43 -0.33
CA ALA A 437 -5.26 25.80 0.47
C ALA A 437 -6.46 25.38 -0.40
N THR A 438 -6.87 26.25 -1.32
CA THR A 438 -7.92 25.94 -2.30
C THR A 438 -7.52 24.79 -3.21
N PHE A 439 -6.28 24.77 -3.70
CA PHE A 439 -5.78 23.68 -4.54
C PHE A 439 -5.79 22.34 -3.79
N ILE A 440 -5.22 22.28 -2.59
CA ILE A 440 -5.19 21.05 -1.78
C ILE A 440 -6.62 20.58 -1.49
N ASN A 441 -7.49 21.45 -0.98
CA ASN A 441 -8.85 21.08 -0.56
C ASN A 441 -9.77 20.68 -1.72
N THR A 442 -9.58 21.23 -2.92
CA THR A 442 -10.47 20.94 -4.05
C THR A 442 -9.92 19.89 -5.00
N GLN A 443 -8.60 19.77 -5.15
CA GLN A 443 -7.98 18.86 -6.13
C GLN A 443 -7.33 17.64 -5.46
N MET A 444 -6.67 17.80 -4.32
CA MET A 444 -5.91 16.71 -3.69
C MET A 444 -6.73 15.95 -2.65
N GLU A 445 -7.52 16.66 -1.85
CA GLU A 445 -8.35 16.11 -0.78
C GLU A 445 -9.35 15.02 -1.25
N PRO A 446 -10.02 15.16 -2.41
CA PRO A 446 -10.87 14.08 -2.93
C PRO A 446 -10.10 12.80 -3.27
N MET A 447 -8.78 12.91 -3.47
CA MET A 447 -7.86 11.81 -3.78
C MET A 447 -7.06 11.37 -2.54
N ARG A 448 -7.51 11.69 -1.32
CA ARG A 448 -6.81 11.38 -0.06
C ARG A 448 -6.27 9.94 0.01
N GLU A 449 -7.12 8.95 -0.22
CA GLU A 449 -6.72 7.54 -0.13
C GLU A 449 -5.67 7.16 -1.19
N VAL A 450 -5.76 7.81 -2.36
CA VAL A 450 -4.78 7.68 -3.44
C VAL A 450 -3.43 8.21 -2.98
N TRP A 451 -3.38 9.37 -2.33
CA TRP A 451 -2.15 9.94 -1.77
C TRP A 451 -1.52 9.06 -0.70
N ARG A 452 -2.33 8.45 0.18
CA ARG A 452 -1.82 7.51 1.19
C ARG A 452 -1.05 6.36 0.55
N GLU A 453 -1.69 5.65 -0.37
CA GLU A 453 -1.10 4.49 -1.02
C GLU A 453 0.10 4.88 -1.89
N ARG A 454 0.02 6.04 -2.56
CA ARG A 454 1.11 6.67 -3.31
C ARG A 454 2.36 6.87 -2.46
N PHE A 455 2.21 7.45 -1.26
CA PHE A 455 3.31 7.63 -0.34
C PHE A 455 3.89 6.30 0.15
N LEU A 456 3.06 5.31 0.49
CA LEU A 456 3.54 3.98 0.91
C LEU A 456 4.33 3.26 -0.18
N VAL A 457 3.78 3.19 -1.39
CA VAL A 457 4.43 2.53 -2.53
C VAL A 457 5.70 3.27 -2.91
N THR A 458 5.68 4.61 -2.90
CA THR A 458 6.86 5.42 -3.19
C THR A 458 7.94 5.24 -2.12
N ALA A 459 7.57 5.19 -0.84
CA ALA A 459 8.50 4.91 0.24
C ALA A 459 9.18 3.54 0.05
N LEU A 460 8.41 2.52 -0.35
CA LEU A 460 8.88 1.15 -0.54
C LEU A 460 9.79 1.00 -1.77
N VAL A 461 9.43 1.64 -2.88
CA VAL A 461 10.04 1.41 -4.21
C VAL A 461 11.03 2.49 -4.64
N PHE A 462 10.88 3.72 -4.14
CA PHE A 462 11.58 4.88 -4.68
C PHE A 462 12.31 5.76 -3.65
N ALA A 463 12.05 5.62 -2.34
CA ALA A 463 12.82 6.34 -1.32
C ALA A 463 14.33 6.07 -1.45
N LYS A 464 15.16 7.10 -1.31
CA LYS A 464 16.62 6.99 -1.41
C LYS A 464 17.30 7.07 -0.05
N THR A 465 16.73 7.85 0.85
CA THR A 465 17.28 8.08 2.19
C THR A 465 16.31 7.58 3.27
N ALA A 466 16.84 7.38 4.48
CA ALA A 466 16.02 7.11 5.66
C ALA A 466 15.03 8.24 5.92
N ASN A 467 15.44 9.48 5.63
CA ASN A 467 14.58 10.65 5.76
C ASN A 467 13.42 10.62 4.75
N ASP A 468 13.68 10.38 3.45
CA ASP A 468 12.61 10.29 2.44
C ASP A 468 11.60 9.20 2.82
N MET A 469 12.12 8.05 3.24
CA MET A 469 11.31 6.91 3.65
C MET A 469 10.42 7.27 4.84
N GLN A 470 11.00 7.89 5.87
CA GLN A 470 10.28 8.28 7.08
C GLN A 470 9.24 9.36 6.78
N GLN A 471 9.58 10.39 6.00
CA GLN A 471 8.65 11.46 5.62
C GLN A 471 7.45 10.92 4.85
N LEU A 472 7.68 10.07 3.83
CA LEU A 472 6.60 9.49 3.03
C LEU A 472 5.76 8.51 3.85
N PHE A 473 6.40 7.63 4.62
CA PHE A 473 5.67 6.68 5.46
C PHE A 473 4.83 7.42 6.51
N GLN A 474 5.39 8.45 7.17
CA GLN A 474 4.68 9.26 8.13
C GLN A 474 3.52 10.01 7.46
N ALA A 475 3.72 10.63 6.30
CA ALA A 475 2.65 11.27 5.54
C ALA A 475 1.51 10.29 5.22
N ALA A 476 1.81 9.03 4.87
CA ALA A 476 0.78 8.01 4.70
C ALA A 476 0.05 7.68 6.01
N MET A 477 0.76 7.58 7.13
CA MET A 477 0.15 7.32 8.43
C MET A 477 -0.73 8.48 8.89
N ASP A 478 -0.29 9.71 8.69
CA ASP A 478 -1.02 10.94 8.99
C ASP A 478 -2.35 10.98 8.23
N ILE A 479 -2.33 10.62 6.94
CA ILE A 479 -3.55 10.45 6.15
C ILE A 479 -4.43 9.35 6.75
N ALA A 480 -3.86 8.22 7.13
CA ALA A 480 -4.60 7.07 7.66
C ALA A 480 -5.31 7.37 8.99
N VAL A 481 -4.73 8.20 9.85
CA VAL A 481 -5.34 8.64 11.12
C VAL A 481 -6.33 9.79 10.94
N GLY A 482 -6.51 10.28 9.71
CA GLY A 482 -7.52 11.26 9.35
C GLY A 482 -7.05 12.72 9.41
N LEU A 483 -5.75 13.00 9.42
CA LEU A 483 -5.26 14.37 9.33
C LEU A 483 -5.69 15.00 7.98
N PRO A 484 -6.09 16.29 7.97
CA PRO A 484 -6.34 17.02 6.72
C PRO A 484 -5.08 17.06 5.85
N LEU A 485 -5.20 16.91 4.52
CA LEU A 485 -4.01 16.90 3.66
C LEU A 485 -3.24 18.22 3.72
N ILE A 486 -3.94 19.34 3.96
CA ILE A 486 -3.32 20.65 4.15
C ILE A 486 -2.38 20.71 5.37
N GLY A 487 -2.52 19.79 6.33
CA GLY A 487 -1.65 19.69 7.51
C GLY A 487 -0.37 18.90 7.27
N ILE A 488 -0.23 18.24 6.11
CA ILE A 488 0.86 17.30 5.83
C ILE A 488 1.92 17.99 4.95
N ASP A 489 3.15 18.09 5.45
CA ASP A 489 4.19 18.90 4.78
C ASP A 489 4.57 18.36 3.40
N ALA A 490 4.66 17.04 3.23
CA ALA A 490 4.89 16.43 1.92
C ALA A 490 3.83 16.83 0.89
N ILE A 491 2.55 16.94 1.30
CA ILE A 491 1.47 17.41 0.42
C ILE A 491 1.66 18.88 0.05
N LYS A 492 2.03 19.73 1.02
CA LYS A 492 2.27 21.17 0.77
C LYS A 492 3.40 21.36 -0.23
N GLU A 493 4.53 20.66 -0.05
CA GLU A 493 5.67 20.72 -0.96
C GLU A 493 5.30 20.30 -2.38
N ILE A 494 4.60 19.17 -2.51
CA ILE A 494 4.07 18.69 -3.79
C ILE A 494 3.16 19.73 -4.43
N ALA A 495 2.24 20.33 -3.66
CA ALA A 495 1.29 21.31 -4.16
C ALA A 495 1.97 22.63 -4.59
N ILE A 496 2.96 23.12 -3.83
CA ILE A 496 3.77 24.30 -4.19
C ILE A 496 4.50 24.05 -5.52
N HIS A 497 5.13 22.88 -5.64
CA HIS A 497 5.81 22.48 -6.86
C HIS A 497 4.83 22.38 -8.05
N SER A 498 3.67 21.77 -7.83
CA SER A 498 2.64 21.56 -8.87
C SER A 498 2.01 22.86 -9.37
N LEU A 499 1.87 23.87 -8.50
CA LEU A 499 1.37 25.20 -8.87
C LEU A 499 2.41 26.07 -9.60
N GLY A 500 3.66 25.61 -9.72
CA GLY A 500 4.75 26.41 -10.28
C GLY A 500 5.05 27.67 -9.46
N GLN A 501 4.70 27.66 -8.17
CA GLN A 501 4.84 28.80 -7.25
C GLN A 501 6.17 28.78 -6.49
N LEU A 502 7.20 28.09 -6.99
CA LEU A 502 8.57 28.13 -6.44
C LEU A 502 9.03 29.57 -6.18
N HIS A 503 8.70 30.50 -7.09
CA HIS A 503 9.02 31.93 -6.94
C HIS A 503 8.34 32.61 -5.74
N GLN A 504 7.16 32.16 -5.31
CA GLN A 504 6.48 32.72 -4.13
C GLN A 504 7.03 32.16 -2.82
N ALA A 505 7.49 30.90 -2.82
CA ALA A 505 8.19 30.33 -1.67
C ALA A 505 9.55 31.01 -1.49
N ASP A 506 10.30 31.18 -2.59
CA ASP A 506 11.57 31.91 -2.59
C ASP A 506 11.39 33.40 -2.25
N ASP A 507 10.37 34.08 -2.78
CA ASP A 507 10.10 35.49 -2.45
C ASP A 507 9.68 35.66 -0.98
N LEU A 508 8.89 34.74 -0.42
CA LEU A 508 8.48 34.79 0.99
C LEU A 508 9.68 34.50 1.90
N LEU A 509 10.50 33.51 1.55
CA LEU A 509 11.73 33.17 2.27
C LEU A 509 12.73 34.32 2.18
N GLN A 510 12.96 34.91 1.00
CA GLN A 510 13.82 36.08 0.83
C GLN A 510 13.30 37.31 1.57
N GLN A 511 11.98 37.55 1.60
CA GLN A 511 11.40 38.64 2.38
C GLN A 511 11.59 38.41 3.89
N LEU A 512 11.38 37.19 4.38
CA LEU A 512 11.59 36.83 5.78
C LEU A 512 13.06 36.90 6.19
N LEU A 513 13.97 36.45 5.33
CA LEU A 513 15.42 36.52 5.55
C LEU A 513 15.91 37.98 5.51
N ALA A 514 15.44 38.79 4.55
CA ALA A 514 15.77 40.21 4.47
C ALA A 514 15.24 41.02 5.66
N ILE A 515 14.06 40.68 6.20
CA ILE A 515 13.53 41.28 7.44
C ILE A 515 14.46 40.99 8.62
N ASN A 516 15.13 39.84 8.64
CA ASN A 516 16.02 39.41 9.70
C ASN A 516 17.51 39.67 9.41
N GLY A 517 17.83 40.34 8.28
CA GLY A 517 19.21 40.65 7.90
C GLY A 517 20.06 39.45 7.48
N LEU A 518 19.43 38.36 7.07
CA LEU A 518 20.09 37.11 6.65
C LEU A 518 20.09 37.01 5.12
N ASP A 519 21.19 36.51 4.54
CA ASP A 519 21.32 36.23 3.10
C ASP A 519 21.16 34.72 2.85
N ILE A 520 20.45 34.37 1.76
CA ILE A 520 20.12 32.98 1.45
C ILE A 520 21.33 32.17 0.96
N ASP A 521 22.32 32.83 0.35
CA ASP A 521 23.52 32.18 -0.14
C ASP A 521 24.50 31.94 1.02
N ASP A 522 24.58 32.88 1.97
CA ASP A 522 25.32 32.69 3.24
C ASP A 522 24.71 31.51 4.03
N LEU A 523 23.38 31.47 4.19
CA LEU A 523 22.67 30.36 4.84
C LEU A 523 22.87 29.02 4.13
N LYS A 524 22.85 28.99 2.80
CA LYS A 524 23.12 27.75 2.04
C LYS A 524 24.56 27.28 2.20
N GLN A 525 25.50 28.21 2.30
CA GLN A 525 26.91 27.90 2.48
C GLN A 525 27.19 27.42 3.90
N ASP A 526 26.56 28.05 4.89
CA ASP A 526 26.61 27.64 6.30
C ASP A 526 25.92 26.29 6.51
N MET A 527 24.74 26.08 5.93
CA MET A 527 24.04 24.78 5.94
C MET A 527 24.81 23.69 5.20
N ALA A 528 25.50 24.01 4.10
CA ALA A 528 26.33 23.04 3.38
C ALA A 528 27.59 22.67 4.18
N ALA A 529 28.19 23.64 4.87
CA ALA A 529 29.30 23.40 5.79
C ALA A 529 28.85 22.59 7.01
N GLU A 530 27.67 22.88 7.57
CA GLU A 530 27.04 22.08 8.63
C GLU A 530 26.62 20.69 8.15
N LEU A 531 26.15 20.53 6.92
CA LEU A 531 25.80 19.22 6.35
C LEU A 531 27.05 18.34 6.12
N ASP A 532 28.17 18.94 5.70
CA ASP A 532 29.44 18.23 5.59
C ASP A 532 29.96 17.84 6.99
N ASP A 533 29.89 18.73 7.99
CA ASP A 533 30.23 18.42 9.39
C ASP A 533 29.27 17.39 10.01
N LEU A 534 27.98 17.42 9.69
CA LEU A 534 26.98 16.44 10.11
C LEU A 534 27.19 15.07 9.46
N SER A 535 27.69 15.04 8.22
CA SER A 535 28.01 13.79 7.52
C SER A 535 29.14 13.01 8.21
N ASP A 536 30.09 13.72 8.83
CA ASP A 536 31.13 13.14 9.67
C ASP A 536 30.62 12.75 11.07
N ILE A 537 29.55 13.39 11.57
CA ILE A 537 28.85 13.03 12.82
C ILE A 537 28.00 11.75 12.67
N PHE A 538 27.47 11.46 11.47
CA PHE A 538 26.70 10.23 11.21
C PHE A 538 27.53 8.92 11.30
N ASP A 539 28.86 8.99 11.44
CA ASP A 539 29.74 7.84 11.70
C ASP A 539 29.97 7.56 13.21
N LEU A 540 29.40 8.37 14.10
CA LEU A 540 29.45 8.16 15.56
C LEU A 540 28.32 7.24 16.04
N GLY A 541 28.45 5.95 15.72
CA GLY A 541 27.91 4.80 16.48
C GLY A 541 26.68 5.04 17.37
N LEU A 542 25.54 5.43 16.80
CA LEU A 542 24.25 5.30 17.48
C LEU A 542 24.07 3.82 17.86
N PRO A 543 23.70 3.49 19.12
CA PRO A 543 23.43 2.10 19.48
C PRO A 543 22.28 1.59 18.60
N GLU A 544 22.51 0.47 17.91
CA GLU A 544 21.52 -0.26 17.12
C GLU A 544 20.21 -0.39 17.91
N LEU A 545 19.21 0.40 17.54
CA LEU A 545 17.82 0.16 17.91
C LEU A 545 17.38 -1.08 17.14
N ASP A 546 17.57 -2.27 17.72
CA ASP A 546 17.08 -3.56 17.21
C ASP A 546 15.56 -3.49 16.92
N PRO A 547 15.14 -3.36 15.65
CA PRO A 547 13.74 -3.16 15.28
C PRO A 547 12.91 -4.45 15.38
N THR A 548 13.54 -5.59 15.71
CA THR A 548 12.85 -6.88 15.90
C THR A 548 12.26 -7.02 17.30
N LYS A 549 12.71 -6.21 18.28
CA LYS A 549 12.10 -6.16 19.60
C LYS A 549 10.85 -5.28 19.56
N ARG A 550 9.67 -5.92 19.47
CA ARG A 550 8.38 -5.28 19.77
C ARG A 550 8.52 -4.39 21.02
N ILE A 551 8.20 -3.11 20.87
CA ILE A 551 8.16 -2.15 21.97
C ILE A 551 7.15 -2.65 23.00
N LYS A 552 7.63 -3.24 24.10
CA LYS A 552 6.76 -3.65 25.19
C LYS A 552 6.30 -2.40 25.93
N ARG A 553 5.06 -2.00 25.65
CA ARG A 553 4.38 -0.96 26.43
C ARG A 553 4.28 -1.40 27.88
N ALA A 554 4.74 -0.55 28.78
CA ALA A 554 4.72 -0.78 30.20
C ALA A 554 4.50 0.54 30.93
N VAL A 555 3.93 0.45 32.13
CA VAL A 555 3.85 1.58 33.05
C VAL A 555 5.08 1.53 33.94
N TYR A 556 5.89 2.56 33.90
CA TYR A 556 7.06 2.73 34.76
C TYR A 556 6.64 3.44 36.04
N GLN A 557 6.96 2.85 37.18
CA GLN A 557 6.93 3.54 38.45
C GLN A 557 8.30 4.14 38.72
N LEU A 558 8.39 5.47 38.66
CA LEU A 558 9.60 6.24 38.86
C LEU A 558 9.63 6.83 40.27
N LYS A 559 10.80 6.78 40.91
CA LYS A 559 11.08 7.60 42.09
C LYS A 559 12.01 8.73 41.70
N ILE A 560 11.55 9.96 41.91
CA ILE A 560 12.29 11.19 41.65
C ILE A 560 12.75 11.74 43.00
N GLN A 561 14.04 11.96 43.18
CA GLN A 561 14.60 12.49 44.43
C GLN A 561 15.48 13.70 44.15
N LEU A 562 15.20 14.82 44.82
CA LEU A 562 16.03 16.01 44.73
C LEU A 562 17.34 15.79 45.51
N LYS A 563 18.47 15.78 44.80
CA LYS A 563 19.78 15.53 45.39
C LYS A 563 20.17 16.68 46.32
N GLY A 564 20.74 16.34 47.47
CA GLY A 564 21.20 17.31 48.45
C GLY A 564 20.11 17.93 49.34
N SER A 565 18.82 17.61 49.12
CA SER A 565 17.72 18.09 49.98
C SER A 565 17.80 17.53 51.41
N LYS A 566 17.53 18.39 52.40
CA LYS A 566 17.52 18.03 53.83
C LYS A 566 16.29 18.64 54.52
N PRO A 567 15.26 17.84 54.90
CA PRO A 567 15.08 16.40 54.65
C PRO A 567 14.86 16.06 53.17
N VAL A 568 14.89 14.75 52.85
CA VAL A 568 14.73 14.24 51.49
C VAL A 568 13.39 14.65 50.90
N ILE A 569 13.44 15.35 49.76
CA ILE A 569 12.30 15.66 48.90
C ILE A 569 12.20 14.61 47.79
N SER A 570 11.01 14.05 47.58
CA SER A 570 10.80 13.03 46.55
C SER A 570 9.38 12.94 46.02
N ARG A 571 9.24 12.39 44.81
CA ARG A 571 7.97 12.03 44.15
C ARG A 571 8.03 10.56 43.70
N THR A 572 6.89 9.88 43.70
CA THR A 572 6.72 8.54 43.12
C THR A 572 5.63 8.62 42.06
N LEU A 573 6.02 8.54 40.80
CA LEU A 573 5.18 8.79 39.62
C LEU A 573 4.99 7.48 38.84
N GLN A 574 3.80 7.28 38.29
CA GLN A 574 3.54 6.29 37.25
C GLN A 574 3.34 6.97 35.90
N VAL A 575 4.09 6.54 34.89
CA VAL A 575 4.03 7.09 33.53
C VAL A 575 4.32 5.98 32.50
N MET A 576 3.82 6.12 31.28
CA MET A 576 4.12 5.18 30.20
C MET A 576 5.61 5.22 29.83
N ASN A 577 6.22 4.06 29.62
CA ASN A 577 7.63 3.97 29.20
C ASN A 577 7.93 4.56 27.82
N THR A 578 6.89 4.82 27.02
CA THR A 578 6.96 5.42 25.68
C THR A 578 6.77 6.94 25.68
N VAL A 579 6.65 7.59 26.85
CA VAL A 579 6.59 9.06 26.91
C VAL A 579 7.90 9.64 26.38
N SER A 580 7.82 10.72 25.59
CA SER A 580 9.01 11.47 25.17
C SER A 580 9.66 12.10 26.39
N LEU A 581 10.96 12.40 26.31
CA LEU A 581 11.66 13.09 27.40
C LEU A 581 11.17 14.54 27.54
N GLU A 582 10.69 15.16 26.46
CA GLU A 582 10.01 16.46 26.48
C GLU A 582 8.69 16.42 27.28
N SER A 583 7.78 15.48 27.00
CA SER A 583 6.56 15.34 27.80
C SER A 583 6.86 14.85 29.23
N LEU A 584 7.94 14.10 29.43
CA LEU A 584 8.40 13.77 30.79
C LEU A 584 8.84 15.02 31.55
N HIS A 585 9.48 15.99 30.88
CA HIS A 585 9.82 17.27 31.50
C HIS A 585 8.57 18.00 31.98
N GLU A 586 7.54 18.14 31.14
CA GLU A 586 6.26 18.76 31.52
C GLU A 586 5.63 18.09 32.75
N ILE A 587 5.57 16.76 32.72
CA ILE A 587 5.06 15.96 33.84
C ILE A 587 5.86 16.19 35.13
N LEU A 588 7.18 16.30 35.03
CA LEU A 588 8.03 16.59 36.20
C LEU A 588 7.81 18.00 36.72
N GLN A 589 7.64 18.98 35.85
CA GLN A 589 7.37 20.36 36.25
C GLN A 589 6.07 20.47 37.04
N ILE A 590 4.99 19.83 36.56
CA ILE A 590 3.72 19.73 37.30
C ILE A 590 3.91 19.00 38.63
N ALA A 591 4.59 17.84 38.62
CA ALA A 591 4.79 17.04 39.84
C ALA A 591 5.67 17.72 40.91
N LEU A 592 6.54 18.63 40.49
CA LEU A 592 7.45 19.38 41.36
C LEU A 592 6.87 20.76 41.73
N GLY A 593 5.87 21.27 41.01
CA GLY A 593 5.26 22.59 41.26
C GLY A 593 6.12 23.73 40.71
N TRP A 594 6.65 23.54 39.50
CA TRP A 594 7.56 24.46 38.80
C TRP A 594 6.93 25.04 37.53
N GLU A 595 7.52 26.10 37.00
CA GLU A 595 6.89 27.02 36.05
C GLU A 595 7.43 26.87 34.61
N MET A 596 8.27 25.86 34.34
CA MET A 596 8.84 25.54 33.02
C MET A 596 9.72 26.65 32.41
N GLU A 597 10.23 27.58 33.22
CA GLU A 597 10.94 28.78 32.73
C GLU A 597 12.41 28.55 32.36
N HIS A 598 13.00 27.42 32.76
CA HIS A 598 14.44 27.19 32.60
C HIS A 598 14.80 25.95 31.76
N SER A 599 16.05 25.93 31.29
CA SER A 599 16.61 24.77 30.57
C SER A 599 16.75 23.55 31.46
N TYR A 600 16.76 22.37 30.82
CA TYR A 600 16.89 21.09 31.50
C TYR A 600 17.83 20.12 30.78
N GLU A 601 18.18 19.02 31.44
CA GLU A 601 18.94 17.94 30.85
C GLU A 601 18.51 16.61 31.47
N PHE A 602 18.24 15.59 30.65
CA PHE A 602 18.14 14.21 31.07
C PHE A 602 19.39 13.44 30.67
N LYS A 603 20.06 12.77 31.60
CA LYS A 603 21.25 11.99 31.27
C LYS A 603 21.40 10.72 32.09
N ASN A 604 22.07 9.74 31.50
CA ASN A 604 22.65 8.59 32.20
C ASN A 604 24.15 8.49 31.87
N ALA A 605 24.76 7.32 32.05
CA ALA A 605 26.19 7.14 31.77
C ALA A 605 26.53 7.16 30.26
N GLU A 606 25.54 6.94 29.39
CA GLU A 606 25.74 6.72 27.95
C GLU A 606 25.15 7.84 27.10
N LEU A 607 24.02 8.43 27.53
CA LEU A 607 23.24 9.37 26.73
C LEU A 607 22.92 10.63 27.54
N SER A 608 22.88 11.77 26.85
CA SER A 608 22.37 13.04 27.36
C SER A 608 21.35 13.65 26.40
N PHE A 609 20.31 14.28 26.95
CA PHE A 609 19.21 14.89 26.23
C PHE A 609 18.89 16.28 26.78
N VAL A 610 18.83 17.29 25.91
CA VAL A 610 18.60 18.71 26.23
C VAL A 610 17.36 19.26 25.49
N PRO A 611 16.81 20.44 25.87
CA PRO A 611 15.71 21.07 25.14
C PRO A 611 16.03 21.29 23.66
N PRO A 612 15.02 21.25 22.76
CA PRO A 612 15.22 21.44 21.32
C PRO A 612 15.84 22.80 20.93
N TRP A 613 15.66 23.82 21.77
CA TRP A 613 16.20 25.17 21.57
C TRP A 613 17.59 25.37 22.22
N PHE A 614 18.17 24.33 22.82
CA PHE A 614 19.43 24.41 23.54
C PHE A 614 20.58 23.86 22.70
N GLU A 615 21.46 24.74 22.23
CA GLU A 615 22.63 24.38 21.41
C GLU A 615 23.85 24.07 22.30
N PHE A 616 24.19 22.79 22.46
CA PHE A 616 25.50 22.36 22.98
C PHE A 616 26.24 21.51 21.93
N ALA A 617 27.53 21.79 21.74
CA ALA A 617 28.43 21.04 20.88
C ALA A 617 29.14 19.89 21.64
N ASP A 618 28.44 19.16 22.50
CA ASP A 618 29.04 18.17 23.42
C ASP A 618 28.55 16.73 23.22
N GLY A 619 27.77 16.47 22.16
CA GLY A 619 27.23 15.14 21.85
C GLY A 619 25.89 14.82 22.54
N SER A 620 25.23 15.82 23.14
CA SER A 620 23.86 15.69 23.65
C SER A 620 22.82 15.65 22.51
N PHE A 621 21.72 14.91 22.72
CA PHE A 621 20.59 14.80 21.78
C PHE A 621 19.46 15.76 22.17
N TYR A 622 18.52 16.05 21.26
CA TYR A 622 17.29 16.74 21.66
C TYR A 622 16.31 15.80 22.36
N SER A 623 15.73 16.28 23.45
CA SER A 623 14.74 15.57 24.26
C SER A 623 13.46 15.20 23.51
N SER A 624 13.14 15.90 22.41
CA SER A 624 12.06 15.54 21.48
C SER A 624 12.32 14.23 20.70
N TYR A 625 13.58 13.80 20.57
CA TYR A 625 13.97 12.55 19.92
C TYR A 625 14.12 11.36 20.88
N GLY A 626 14.16 11.62 22.19
CA GLY A 626 14.32 10.57 23.21
C GLY A 626 13.01 10.19 23.90
N GLN A 627 12.92 8.94 24.35
CA GLN A 627 11.85 8.45 25.21
C GLN A 627 12.40 7.97 26.56
N LEU A 628 11.54 7.94 27.59
CA LEU A 628 11.90 7.49 28.94
C LEU A 628 12.62 6.12 28.95
N ARG A 629 12.17 5.19 28.11
CA ARG A 629 12.76 3.84 27.98
C ARG A 629 14.17 3.81 27.41
N ASP A 630 14.63 4.87 26.76
CA ASP A 630 15.97 4.93 26.17
C ASP A 630 17.02 5.13 27.26
N LEU A 631 16.66 5.90 28.30
CA LEU A 631 17.49 6.13 29.48
C LEU A 631 17.30 5.09 30.59
N LEU A 632 16.10 4.49 30.71
CA LEU A 632 15.75 3.50 31.75
C LEU A 632 15.17 2.21 31.13
N LYS A 633 15.96 1.14 31.14
CA LYS A 633 15.62 -0.14 30.48
C LYS A 633 15.12 -1.19 31.46
N ASN A 634 15.70 -1.25 32.66
CA ASN A 634 15.47 -2.27 33.66
C ASN A 634 15.11 -1.69 35.03
N GLN A 635 14.36 -2.46 35.82
CA GLN A 635 14.08 -2.10 37.21
C GLN A 635 15.40 -1.92 37.99
N GLY A 636 15.54 -0.76 38.64
CA GLY A 636 16.76 -0.35 39.35
C GLY A 636 17.64 0.64 38.55
N ASP A 637 17.40 0.81 37.25
CA ASP A 637 18.11 1.79 36.43
C ASP A 637 17.89 3.21 36.97
N LYS A 638 18.89 4.06 36.73
CA LYS A 638 18.91 5.43 37.19
C LYS A 638 19.29 6.37 36.06
N MET A 639 18.63 7.52 36.05
CA MET A 639 19.01 8.67 35.26
C MET A 639 19.01 9.92 36.15
N THR A 640 19.58 10.99 35.61
CA THR A 640 19.66 12.30 36.24
C THR A 640 18.82 13.27 35.42
N TYR A 641 17.99 14.05 36.10
CA TYR A 641 17.26 15.18 35.53
C TYR A 641 17.77 16.46 36.19
N VAL A 642 18.47 17.29 35.43
CA VAL A 642 18.92 18.62 35.88
C VAL A 642 17.94 19.65 35.35
N TYR A 643 17.46 20.52 36.21
CA TYR A 643 16.62 21.67 35.85
C TYR A 643 17.26 22.95 36.36
N ASP A 644 17.20 24.01 35.56
CA ASP A 644 17.86 25.28 35.78
C ASP A 644 19.39 25.13 35.93
N PHE A 645 20.13 25.43 34.87
CA PHE A 645 21.59 25.36 34.89
C PHE A 645 22.26 26.45 35.74
N GLY A 646 21.50 27.46 36.19
CA GLY A 646 21.93 28.45 37.18
C GLY A 646 21.90 27.86 38.59
N ASP A 647 20.72 27.48 39.08
CA ASP A 647 20.54 26.95 40.45
C ASP A 647 20.92 25.46 40.60
N TRP A 648 21.04 24.74 39.49
CA TRP A 648 21.47 23.35 39.36
C TRP A 648 20.61 22.36 40.16
N TRP A 649 19.31 22.31 39.87
CA TRP A 649 18.39 21.37 40.52
C TRP A 649 18.55 19.95 39.97
N GLU A 650 19.47 19.20 40.58
CA GLU A 650 19.77 17.82 40.19
C GLU A 650 18.81 16.82 40.87
N HIS A 651 18.06 16.07 40.07
CA HIS A 651 17.19 14.99 40.51
C HIS A 651 17.73 13.64 40.07
N GLN A 652 17.77 12.69 41.00
CA GLN A 652 17.96 11.30 40.66
C GLN A 652 16.59 10.66 40.38
N ILE A 653 16.39 10.16 39.17
CA ILE A 653 15.21 9.39 38.79
C ILE A 653 15.59 7.91 38.77
N THR A 654 14.88 7.08 39.54
CA THR A 654 15.10 5.63 39.63
C THR A 654 13.86 4.88 39.15
N LEU A 655 14.04 3.90 38.27
CA LEU A 655 12.96 3.00 37.85
C LEU A 655 12.68 1.95 38.93
N GLU A 656 11.66 2.17 39.77
CA GLU A 656 11.35 1.28 40.89
C GLU A 656 10.62 0.01 40.48
N LYS A 657 9.70 0.10 39.50
CA LYS A 657 8.91 -1.03 39.00
C LYS A 657 8.53 -0.86 37.54
N VAL A 658 8.46 -1.99 36.83
CA VAL A 658 7.88 -2.10 35.49
C VAL A 658 6.57 -2.88 35.59
N LEU A 659 5.45 -2.22 35.30
CA LEU A 659 4.10 -2.79 35.41
C LEU A 659 3.52 -3.05 34.01
N PRO A 660 2.71 -4.11 33.83
CA PRO A 660 2.08 -4.40 32.54
C PRO A 660 1.09 -3.29 32.16
N ALA A 661 1.20 -2.76 30.94
CA ALA A 661 0.19 -1.86 30.39
C ALA A 661 -1.01 -2.68 29.88
N GLY A 662 -2.23 -2.31 30.30
CA GLY A 662 -3.47 -2.86 29.75
C GLY A 662 -3.70 -2.40 28.30
N ARG A 663 -4.88 -2.74 27.73
CA ARG A 663 -5.26 -2.28 26.38
C ARG A 663 -5.59 -0.78 26.29
N SER A 664 -5.80 -0.11 27.42
CA SER A 664 -6.00 1.35 27.52
C SER A 664 -4.74 2.04 28.05
N ASN A 665 -4.49 3.28 27.59
CA ASN A 665 -3.46 4.14 28.18
C ASN A 665 -3.77 4.29 29.68
N THR A 666 -2.84 3.90 30.55
CA THR A 666 -2.97 4.16 31.98
C THR A 666 -2.65 5.64 32.20
N PRO A 667 -3.50 6.42 32.89
CA PRO A 667 -3.25 7.83 33.12
C PRO A 667 -1.97 8.03 33.94
N THR A 668 -1.24 9.11 33.65
CA THR A 668 -0.10 9.56 34.47
C THR A 668 -0.58 9.86 35.88
N GLN A 669 0.12 9.38 36.90
CA GLN A 669 -0.32 9.55 38.28
C GLN A 669 0.84 9.67 39.27
N LEU A 670 0.79 10.69 40.12
CA LEU A 670 1.61 10.82 41.32
C LEU A 670 1.01 9.96 42.45
N LEU A 671 1.74 8.93 42.89
CA LEU A 671 1.32 8.00 43.93
C LEU A 671 1.71 8.44 45.33
N LYS A 672 2.90 9.05 45.46
CA LYS A 672 3.47 9.46 46.74
C LYS A 672 4.31 10.71 46.55
N ALA A 673 4.27 11.60 47.53
CA ALA A 673 5.15 12.74 47.63
C ALA A 673 5.69 12.85 49.05
N LYS A 674 6.87 13.44 49.19
CA LYS A 674 7.47 13.80 50.47
C LYS A 674 8.21 15.12 50.30
N GLY A 675 7.90 16.08 51.16
CA GLY A 675 8.52 17.41 51.15
C GLY A 675 8.01 18.29 50.02
N GLU A 676 7.71 19.54 50.35
CA GLU A 676 7.47 20.60 49.37
C GLU A 676 8.75 20.84 48.56
N CYS A 677 8.62 21.01 47.25
CA CYS A 677 9.79 21.32 46.41
C CYS A 677 10.26 22.76 46.66
N PRO A 678 11.55 23.06 46.40
CA PRO A 678 12.03 24.43 46.43
C PRO A 678 11.24 25.31 45.45
N PRO A 679 10.88 26.54 45.81
CA PRO A 679 10.43 27.52 44.83
C PRO A 679 11.52 27.77 43.78
N GLU A 680 11.12 28.09 42.55
CA GLU A 680 12.05 28.53 41.51
C GLU A 680 12.82 29.80 41.93
N ASP A 681 13.99 30.01 41.31
CA ASP A 681 14.88 31.16 41.52
C ASP A 681 15.29 31.42 42.99
N ILE A 682 15.24 30.41 43.86
CA ILE A 682 15.58 30.63 45.27
C ILE A 682 17.09 30.75 45.49
N GLY A 683 17.94 30.21 44.60
CA GLY A 683 19.41 30.25 44.71
C GLY A 683 20.05 28.88 44.99
N GLY A 684 19.44 27.80 44.49
CA GLY A 684 19.98 26.44 44.54
C GLY A 684 19.88 25.72 45.88
N ILE A 685 20.29 24.45 45.88
CA ILE A 685 20.01 23.50 46.98
C ILE A 685 20.61 23.87 48.33
N ALA A 686 21.81 24.46 48.35
CA ALA A 686 22.49 24.84 49.59
C ALA A 686 21.74 25.96 50.30
N PHE A 687 21.29 26.95 49.54
CA PHE A 687 20.58 28.10 50.07
C PHE A 687 19.14 27.75 50.45
N TYR A 688 18.45 26.90 49.66
CA TYR A 688 17.15 26.35 50.06
C TYR A 688 17.22 25.62 51.41
N ASN A 689 18.20 24.72 51.60
CA ASN A 689 18.36 24.01 52.88
C ASN A 689 18.60 24.97 54.06
N HIS A 690 19.36 26.04 53.85
CA HIS A 690 19.57 27.08 54.86
C HIS A 690 18.26 27.80 55.19
N ILE A 691 17.56 28.31 54.18
CA ILE A 691 16.28 29.03 54.37
C ILE A 691 15.27 28.12 55.06
N ARG A 692 15.14 26.88 54.62
CA ARG A 692 14.25 25.89 55.22
C ARG A 692 14.55 25.71 56.70
N ALA A 693 15.81 25.47 57.07
CA ALA A 693 16.21 25.34 58.47
C ALA A 693 15.84 26.58 59.31
N VAL A 694 16.06 27.78 58.76
CA VAL A 694 15.72 29.05 59.42
C VAL A 694 14.20 29.25 59.56
N LEU A 695 13.43 28.90 58.53
CA LEU A 695 11.98 29.03 58.54
C LEU A 695 11.30 27.99 59.43
N THR A 696 11.88 26.79 59.57
CA THR A 696 11.37 25.74 60.47
C THR A 696 11.80 25.91 61.93
N ASP A 697 12.73 26.82 62.23
CA ASP A 697 13.15 27.16 63.58
C ASP A 697 12.67 28.58 63.96
N PRO A 698 11.54 28.73 64.67
CA PRO A 698 11.04 30.02 65.13
C PRO A 698 12.01 30.79 66.04
N THR A 699 13.02 30.12 66.61
CA THR A 699 14.03 30.71 67.50
C THR A 699 15.26 31.22 66.76
N HIS A 700 15.40 30.90 65.46
CA HIS A 700 16.53 31.34 64.66
C HIS A 700 16.53 32.86 64.49
N GLN A 701 17.70 33.50 64.62
CA GLN A 701 17.85 34.96 64.58
C GLN A 701 17.26 35.60 63.30
N ASP A 702 17.39 34.91 62.17
CA ASP A 702 16.91 35.35 60.87
C ASP A 702 15.48 34.90 60.52
N HIS A 703 14.79 34.14 61.40
CA HIS A 703 13.45 33.58 61.12
C HIS A 703 12.45 34.66 60.70
N LYS A 704 12.33 35.73 61.49
CA LYS A 704 11.40 36.84 61.20
C LYS A 704 11.76 37.58 59.90
N LYS A 705 13.06 37.68 59.58
CA LYS A 705 13.55 38.33 58.36
C LYS A 705 13.12 37.53 57.13
N PHE A 706 13.33 36.22 57.14
CA PHE A 706 12.97 35.35 56.04
C PHE A 706 11.46 35.15 55.90
N CYS A 707 10.71 35.02 57.00
CA CYS A 707 9.24 35.02 56.95
C CYS A 707 8.69 36.28 56.26
N ARG A 708 9.24 37.46 56.55
CA ARG A 708 8.85 38.71 55.86
C ARG A 708 9.25 38.71 54.39
N LYS A 709 10.49 38.31 54.07
CA LYS A 709 11.00 38.29 52.70
C LYS A 709 10.13 37.42 51.79
N TYR A 710 9.79 36.22 52.25
CA TYR A 710 9.00 35.24 51.48
C TYR A 710 7.49 35.33 51.75
N LYS A 711 7.03 36.38 52.45
CA LYS A 711 5.61 36.61 52.79
C LYS A 711 4.94 35.42 53.50
N ILE A 712 5.72 34.63 54.24
CA ILE A 712 5.26 33.49 55.02
C ILE A 712 4.81 33.99 56.39
N LYS A 713 3.58 33.67 56.78
CA LYS A 713 3.11 33.90 58.15
C LYS A 713 3.84 32.92 59.08
N SER A 714 4.49 33.45 60.11
CA SER A 714 5.28 32.63 61.05
C SER A 714 4.40 31.52 61.64
N GLY A 715 4.87 30.27 61.54
CA GLY A 715 4.17 29.07 62.01
C GLY A 715 3.10 28.50 61.06
N THR A 716 2.92 29.02 59.85
CA THR A 716 1.94 28.49 58.88
C THR A 716 2.55 27.78 57.68
N TRP A 717 3.87 27.79 57.54
CA TRP A 717 4.53 27.06 56.46
C TRP A 717 4.79 25.63 56.88
N ASP A 718 4.14 24.70 56.19
CA ASP A 718 4.37 23.26 56.33
C ASP A 718 5.24 22.78 55.16
N ALA A 719 6.55 22.76 55.38
CA ALA A 719 7.53 22.34 54.38
C ALA A 719 7.43 20.85 53.99
N ASP A 720 6.56 20.08 54.64
CA ASP A 720 6.34 18.67 54.36
C ASP A 720 4.99 18.37 53.68
N PHE A 721 4.09 19.36 53.61
CA PHE A 721 2.79 19.22 52.95
C PHE A 721 2.94 19.23 51.41
N VAL A 722 2.23 18.31 50.75
CA VAL A 722 2.12 18.25 49.29
C VAL A 722 0.70 17.79 48.95
N ASP A 723 -0.04 18.58 48.16
CA ASP A 723 -1.37 18.21 47.69
C ASP A 723 -1.28 17.28 46.47
N ILE A 724 -1.28 15.96 46.73
CA ILE A 724 -1.21 14.95 45.67
C ILE A 724 -2.48 14.93 44.81
N GLU A 725 -3.63 15.30 45.38
CA GLU A 725 -4.90 15.29 44.63
C GLU A 725 -4.93 16.43 43.62
N GLU A 726 -4.54 17.63 44.04
CA GLU A 726 -4.41 18.78 43.14
C GLU A 726 -3.40 18.50 42.01
N ILE A 727 -2.20 18.02 42.33
CA ILE A 727 -1.19 17.68 41.31
C ILE A 727 -1.73 16.64 40.33
N ASN A 728 -2.44 15.62 40.80
CA ASN A 728 -3.03 14.62 39.92
C ASN A 728 -4.16 15.16 39.03
N GLN A 729 -4.87 16.21 39.44
CA GLN A 729 -5.86 16.87 38.58
C GLN A 729 -5.16 17.54 37.39
N TRP A 730 -4.06 18.24 37.64
CA TRP A 730 -3.24 18.85 36.58
C TRP A 730 -2.63 17.81 35.64
N LEU A 731 -2.07 16.72 36.19
CA LEU A 731 -1.50 15.61 35.41
C LEU A 731 -2.53 14.84 34.56
N GLN A 732 -3.83 15.02 34.82
CA GLN A 732 -4.92 14.37 34.08
C GLN A 732 -5.66 15.32 33.13
N SER A 733 -5.43 16.63 33.24
CA SER A 733 -6.03 17.64 32.35
C SER A 733 -5.21 17.90 31.08
N GLU A 734 -3.95 17.46 31.05
CA GLU A 734 -3.11 17.31 29.86
C GLU A 734 -3.25 15.90 29.27
#